data_AF-A0A6N3CKM1-F1
#
_entry.id   AF-A0A6N3CKM1-F1
#
_cell.length_a   1.000
_cell.length_b   1.000
_cell.length_c   1.000
_cell.angle_alpha   90.00
_cell.angle_beta   90.00
_cell.angle_gamma   90.00
#
_symmetry.space_group_name_H-M   'P 1'
#
loop_
_entity.id
_entity.type
_entity.pdbx_description
1 polymer ?
#
loop_
_entity_poly.entity_id
_entity_poly.type
_entity_poly.pdbx_seq_one_letter_code
_entity_poly.pdbx_strand_id
1 'polypeptide(L)'
;MVCSHLIKITGIVQGVGFRPYIYNLAKKFSLRGWVLNDSNGVEVHIEGNQKSISSFINELKTSPPELSRIESFSIKNDKNYNLTSFEIKESLQACETQIFISPDICTCENCTTDILDPHNKRYLYPFTNCTNCGPRFSIIKKVPYDRKVTTMSNFTQCKDCFKEYTTMSNRRFHAQPNCCPSCGPKIFITDNSGNDITQEILLEEKINSWEYNKKLINFFGKKIKEGSIFAIKSLSGFHLCCNPYSENTVLELRKRKVRKSKPFALMMRDIQTIENFCYVNEPEKQLLLSKERPIVLLKKKQNNYLPNIVAPNNNYLGVMLPSTPLQILIFQTTDIDSLIMTSGNLSGLPLEFENKKAIDNLKQFCDFFLMNDRDIFLPLDDSIIKYTTYDNMIIRRSRGYAPLPLLYNDSKEILAVGGDMKNTFSISKGNYIYQGPHNGELINYESLERFKSNIEHYKKLFEIDPKLIVHDLHPDYESSKYAGSLNIPTLGVQHHHAHIVSCMVDNKYSEKVIGVAFDGTGYGEDNSIWGSEFFICNLKEYKRVGHLDYVRFLGGDASLREGYKIALSYLYNIDLDRIKGILDTNYKKTYDIIYKLLSDTKKSYPSSSMGRLFDGVASLLNLCHTSSFEGEAAIMLESILETETLDIGYDFNIKDNNGIYIVSPLQIVNSILIDIENKIPIERISLRFHSTIVNYIVKMCEFLRLDFNINVVALSGGVFQNNFILNNTYNELKKKNFKVLTHKDIPTNDGGISIGQLVIAKNNF
;
A
#
# COMPACT_ATOMS: atom_id res chain seq x y z
N MET A 1 -19.29 -16.45 47.42
CA MET A 1 -20.00 -15.20 47.08
C MET A 1 -20.04 -15.11 45.56
N VAL A 2 -21.23 -14.91 44.98
CA VAL A 2 -21.41 -14.76 43.54
C VAL A 2 -21.23 -13.28 43.20
N CYS A 3 -20.22 -12.98 42.42
CA CYS A 3 -19.90 -11.65 41.93
C CYS A 3 -20.39 -11.52 40.48
N SER A 4 -20.74 -10.31 40.10
CA SER A 4 -21.11 -9.99 38.73
C SER A 4 -20.27 -8.83 38.22
N HIS A 5 -19.78 -8.99 37.00
CA HIS A 5 -19.01 -7.96 36.32
C HIS A 5 -19.54 -7.74 34.90
N LEU A 6 -19.62 -6.47 34.53
CA LEU A 6 -19.75 -6.03 33.16
C LEU A 6 -18.37 -5.67 32.64
N ILE A 7 -17.95 -6.35 31.58
CA ILE A 7 -16.68 -6.12 30.90
C ILE A 7 -16.98 -5.50 29.54
N LYS A 8 -16.37 -4.35 29.24
CA LYS A 8 -16.41 -3.75 27.91
C LYS A 8 -15.03 -3.78 27.29
N ILE A 9 -14.95 -4.29 26.07
CA ILE A 9 -13.71 -4.52 25.34
C ILE A 9 -13.83 -3.78 24.02
N THR A 10 -12.93 -2.84 23.77
CA THR A 10 -12.86 -2.10 22.51
C THR A 10 -11.57 -2.41 21.78
N GLY A 11 -11.54 -2.18 20.46
CA GLY A 11 -10.45 -2.57 19.57
C GLY A 11 -10.97 -3.47 18.45
N ILE A 12 -10.06 -4.15 17.73
CA ILE A 12 -10.40 -5.12 16.69
C ILE A 12 -10.90 -6.40 17.38
N VAL A 13 -12.15 -6.38 17.82
CA VAL A 13 -12.78 -7.49 18.55
C VAL A 13 -14.06 -7.98 17.85
N GLN A 14 -14.41 -7.39 16.70
CA GLN A 14 -15.52 -7.83 15.87
C GLN A 14 -15.03 -8.49 14.58
N GLY A 15 -15.73 -9.54 14.13
CA GLY A 15 -15.37 -10.28 12.90
C GLY A 15 -14.09 -11.13 13.00
N VAL A 16 -13.54 -11.28 14.22
CA VAL A 16 -12.28 -11.98 14.53
C VAL A 16 -12.48 -13.21 15.44
N GLY A 17 -13.71 -13.72 15.56
CA GLY A 17 -14.01 -14.88 16.40
C GLY A 17 -14.08 -14.60 17.91
N PHE A 18 -14.18 -13.33 18.32
CA PHE A 18 -14.16 -12.94 19.75
C PHE A 18 -15.37 -13.45 20.55
N ARG A 19 -16.59 -13.32 20.03
CA ARG A 19 -17.81 -13.87 20.67
C ARG A 19 -17.72 -15.39 20.91
N PRO A 20 -17.36 -16.22 19.89
CA PRO A 20 -16.99 -17.63 20.08
C PRO A 20 -15.98 -17.88 21.20
N TYR A 21 -14.89 -17.12 21.20
CA TYR A 21 -13.80 -17.28 22.16
C TYR A 21 -14.26 -16.99 23.59
N ILE A 22 -14.94 -15.86 23.81
CA ILE A 22 -15.49 -15.48 25.13
C ILE A 22 -16.46 -16.52 25.65
N TYR A 23 -17.36 -17.00 24.79
CA TYR A 23 -18.32 -18.02 25.16
C TYR A 23 -17.62 -19.30 25.66
N ASN A 24 -16.63 -19.78 24.89
CA ASN A 24 -15.85 -20.96 25.26
C ASN A 24 -15.06 -20.75 26.56
N LEU A 25 -14.52 -19.55 26.75
CA LEU A 25 -13.79 -19.18 27.95
C LEU A 25 -14.70 -19.11 29.19
N ALA A 26 -15.90 -18.54 29.05
CA ALA A 26 -16.89 -18.49 30.13
C ALA A 26 -17.30 -19.90 30.56
N LYS A 27 -17.50 -20.81 29.59
CA LYS A 27 -17.80 -22.21 29.85
C LYS A 27 -16.63 -22.94 30.54
N LYS A 28 -15.39 -22.72 30.09
CA LYS A 28 -14.18 -23.29 30.70
C LYS A 28 -14.09 -22.98 32.20
N PHE A 29 -14.50 -21.78 32.60
CA PHE A 29 -14.48 -21.32 34.00
C PHE A 29 -15.82 -21.48 34.74
N SER A 30 -16.81 -22.15 34.14
CA SER A 30 -18.16 -22.34 34.69
C SER A 30 -18.87 -21.04 35.08
N LEU A 31 -18.72 -20.01 34.24
CA LEU A 31 -19.36 -18.70 34.39
C LEU A 31 -20.69 -18.65 33.63
N ARG A 32 -21.62 -17.83 34.14
CA ARG A 32 -22.97 -17.60 33.56
C ARG A 32 -23.04 -16.15 33.12
N GLY A 33 -23.84 -15.81 32.12
CA GLY A 33 -23.70 -14.49 31.52
C GLY A 33 -24.17 -14.34 30.09
N TRP A 34 -23.63 -13.34 29.41
CA TRP A 34 -23.82 -13.19 27.97
C TRP A 34 -22.69 -12.39 27.35
N VAL A 35 -22.54 -12.52 26.03
CA VAL A 35 -21.68 -11.68 25.20
C VAL A 35 -22.48 -11.17 24.00
N LEU A 36 -22.28 -9.91 23.64
CA LEU A 36 -22.82 -9.33 22.41
C LEU A 36 -21.82 -8.38 21.77
N ASN A 37 -22.02 -8.15 20.46
CA ASN A 37 -21.37 -7.03 19.79
C ASN A 37 -22.29 -5.82 19.90
N ASP A 38 -21.75 -4.69 20.35
CA ASP A 38 -22.39 -3.40 20.17
C ASP A 38 -21.65 -2.61 19.08
N SER A 39 -21.88 -1.31 18.96
CA SER A 39 -21.16 -0.45 18.02
C SER A 39 -19.79 0.02 18.51
N ASN A 40 -19.40 -0.26 19.76
CA ASN A 40 -18.10 0.10 20.35
C ASN A 40 -17.09 -1.06 20.41
N GLY A 41 -17.58 -2.30 20.38
CA GLY A 41 -16.74 -3.46 20.52
C GLY A 41 -17.53 -4.68 20.96
N VAL A 42 -17.09 -5.27 22.07
CA VAL A 42 -17.71 -6.46 22.66
C VAL A 42 -18.05 -6.16 24.12
N GLU A 43 -19.31 -6.38 24.48
CA GLU A 43 -19.81 -6.26 25.84
C GLU A 43 -20.10 -7.66 26.40
N VAL A 44 -19.64 -7.89 27.63
CA VAL A 44 -19.66 -9.19 28.29
C VAL A 44 -20.17 -9.02 29.70
N HIS A 45 -21.25 -9.70 30.03
CA HIS A 45 -21.71 -9.84 31.39
C HIS A 45 -21.35 -11.21 31.91
N ILE A 46 -20.72 -11.30 33.08
CA ILE A 46 -20.37 -12.57 33.73
C ILE A 46 -20.79 -12.59 35.20
N GLU A 47 -21.30 -13.73 35.63
CA GLU A 47 -21.72 -14.05 36.99
C GLU A 47 -21.07 -15.35 37.43
N GLY A 48 -20.44 -15.34 38.59
CA GLY A 48 -19.73 -16.51 39.09
C GLY A 48 -18.99 -16.26 40.39
N ASN A 49 -18.19 -17.23 40.81
CA ASN A 49 -17.30 -17.01 41.94
C ASN A 49 -16.12 -16.10 41.52
N GLN A 50 -15.58 -15.33 42.47
CA GLN A 50 -14.52 -14.35 42.19
C GLN A 50 -13.29 -14.97 41.51
N LYS A 51 -12.87 -16.17 41.92
CA LYS A 51 -11.68 -16.84 41.37
C LYS A 51 -11.86 -17.17 39.88
N SER A 52 -12.99 -17.75 39.51
CA SER A 52 -13.34 -18.06 38.11
C SER A 52 -13.38 -16.81 37.25
N ILE A 53 -13.94 -15.70 37.75
CA ILE A 53 -13.99 -14.44 37.02
C ILE A 53 -12.59 -13.87 36.83
N SER A 54 -11.75 -13.86 37.87
CA SER A 54 -10.35 -13.42 37.75
C SER A 54 -9.56 -14.27 36.75
N SER A 55 -9.73 -15.59 36.74
CA SER A 55 -9.08 -16.47 35.75
C SER A 55 -9.57 -16.21 34.32
N PHE A 56 -10.88 -16.01 34.14
CA PHE A 56 -11.46 -15.63 32.84
C PHE A 56 -10.88 -14.32 32.31
N ILE A 57 -10.83 -13.28 33.15
CA ILE A 57 -10.29 -11.97 32.76
C ILE A 57 -8.80 -12.09 32.41
N ASN A 58 -8.04 -12.88 33.18
CA ASN A 58 -6.62 -13.07 32.91
C ASN A 58 -6.38 -13.75 31.56
N GLU A 59 -7.06 -14.86 31.29
CA GLU A 59 -6.88 -15.60 30.02
C GLU A 59 -7.35 -14.78 28.81
N LEU A 60 -8.44 -14.01 28.95
CA LEU A 60 -8.92 -13.11 27.92
C LEU A 60 -7.90 -12.01 27.57
N LYS A 61 -7.07 -11.58 28.54
CA LYS A 61 -5.99 -10.62 28.34
C LYS A 61 -4.71 -11.27 27.78
N THR A 62 -4.36 -12.46 28.24
CA THR A 62 -3.08 -13.11 27.87
C THR A 62 -3.15 -13.90 26.58
N SER A 63 -4.33 -14.35 26.15
CA SER A 63 -4.47 -15.26 25.00
C SER A 63 -5.72 -14.96 24.15
N PRO A 64 -5.92 -13.70 23.71
CA PRO A 64 -7.08 -13.34 22.91
C PRO A 64 -7.04 -13.99 21.50
N PRO A 65 -8.14 -13.98 20.75
CA PRO A 65 -8.16 -14.50 19.38
C PRO A 65 -7.06 -13.91 18.49
N GLU A 66 -6.49 -14.72 17.61
CA GLU A 66 -5.30 -14.39 16.80
C GLU A 66 -5.44 -13.11 15.96
N LEU A 67 -6.62 -12.85 15.41
CA LEU A 67 -6.87 -11.65 14.61
C LEU A 67 -7.28 -10.43 15.46
N SER A 68 -7.47 -10.62 16.75
CA SER A 68 -7.97 -9.56 17.61
C SER A 68 -6.87 -8.66 18.12
N ARG A 69 -7.22 -7.40 18.37
CA ARG A 69 -6.36 -6.41 18.99
C ARG A 69 -7.20 -5.63 19.99
N ILE A 70 -6.96 -5.87 21.28
CA ILE A 70 -7.65 -5.19 22.36
C ILE A 70 -6.99 -3.83 22.59
N GLU A 71 -7.76 -2.75 22.45
CA GLU A 71 -7.30 -1.38 22.66
C GLU A 71 -7.68 -0.87 24.05
N SER A 72 -8.89 -1.18 24.53
CA SER A 72 -9.29 -0.91 25.90
C SER A 72 -10.04 -2.08 26.52
N PHE A 73 -9.91 -2.20 27.84
CA PHE A 73 -10.55 -3.25 28.63
C PHE A 73 -11.02 -2.65 29.94
N SER A 74 -12.33 -2.42 30.07
CA SER A 74 -12.94 -1.88 31.28
C SER A 74 -13.77 -2.94 31.99
N ILE A 75 -13.73 -2.92 33.32
CA ILE A 75 -14.44 -3.85 34.18
C ILE A 75 -15.20 -3.02 35.20
N LYS A 76 -16.50 -3.25 35.31
CA LYS A 76 -17.35 -2.65 36.34
C LYS A 76 -18.07 -3.76 37.09
N ASN A 77 -18.34 -3.55 38.37
CA ASN A 77 -19.29 -4.39 39.10
C ASN A 77 -20.68 -4.14 38.51
N ASP A 78 -21.45 -5.20 38.31
CA ASP A 78 -22.83 -5.11 37.84
C ASP A 78 -23.77 -5.85 38.79
N LYS A 79 -25.08 -5.69 38.60
CA LYS A 79 -26.10 -6.41 39.35
C LYS A 79 -26.15 -7.88 38.93
N ASN A 80 -26.41 -8.76 39.88
CA ASN A 80 -26.68 -10.17 39.59
C ASN A 80 -28.08 -10.31 38.97
N TYR A 81 -28.15 -10.86 37.76
CA TYR A 81 -29.38 -11.21 37.05
C TYR A 81 -29.78 -12.68 37.27
N ASN A 82 -28.99 -13.45 38.02
CA ASN A 82 -29.23 -14.86 38.35
C ASN A 82 -29.38 -15.73 37.10
N LEU A 83 -28.48 -15.52 36.13
CA LEU A 83 -28.52 -16.24 34.87
C LEU A 83 -28.20 -17.73 35.09
N THR A 84 -28.84 -18.60 34.31
CA THR A 84 -28.65 -20.06 34.37
C THR A 84 -27.62 -20.57 33.37
N SER A 85 -27.37 -19.81 32.30
CA SER A 85 -26.51 -20.14 31.16
C SER A 85 -25.61 -18.95 30.82
N PHE A 86 -24.61 -19.20 29.96
CA PHE A 86 -23.90 -18.16 29.24
C PHE A 86 -24.40 -18.15 27.79
N GLU A 87 -24.70 -16.99 27.20
CA GLU A 87 -25.32 -16.89 25.86
C GLU A 87 -24.67 -15.85 24.95
N ILE A 88 -24.69 -16.08 23.64
CA ILE A 88 -24.32 -15.05 22.65
C ILE A 88 -25.60 -14.35 22.21
N LYS A 89 -25.76 -13.08 22.58
CA LYS A 89 -26.94 -12.28 22.24
C LYS A 89 -26.79 -11.61 20.87
N GLU A 90 -27.92 -11.21 20.30
CA GLU A 90 -27.96 -10.40 19.07
C GLU A 90 -27.21 -9.07 19.25
N SER A 91 -26.61 -8.60 18.16
CA SER A 91 -25.85 -7.35 18.18
C SER A 91 -26.77 -6.15 18.42
N LEU A 92 -26.36 -5.22 19.27
CA LEU A 92 -27.08 -3.98 19.56
C LEU A 92 -26.42 -2.77 18.88
N GLN A 93 -27.20 -1.73 18.60
CA GLN A 93 -26.69 -0.46 18.09
C GLN A 93 -26.66 0.55 19.24
N ALA A 94 -25.46 0.98 19.68
CA ALA A 94 -25.29 1.99 20.72
C ALA A 94 -25.12 3.39 20.11
N CYS A 95 -25.39 4.45 20.90
CA CYS A 95 -25.52 5.85 20.45
C CYS A 95 -24.20 6.61 20.25
N GLU A 96 -23.07 6.13 20.78
CA GLU A 96 -21.73 6.73 20.58
C GLU A 96 -20.75 5.61 20.31
N THR A 97 -19.96 5.72 19.22
CA THR A 97 -19.36 4.54 18.55
C THR A 97 -17.88 4.74 18.22
N GLN A 98 -17.04 3.79 18.66
CA GLN A 98 -15.68 3.63 18.18
C GLN A 98 -15.55 2.26 17.49
N ILE A 99 -15.57 2.29 16.16
CA ILE A 99 -15.70 1.09 15.32
C ILE A 99 -14.32 0.64 14.84
N PHE A 100 -14.02 -0.65 15.00
CA PHE A 100 -12.83 -1.29 14.47
C PHE A 100 -13.21 -2.42 13.54
N ILE A 101 -12.64 -2.41 12.33
CA ILE A 101 -12.95 -3.38 11.29
C ILE A 101 -11.67 -4.12 10.94
N SER A 102 -11.75 -5.44 10.97
CA SER A 102 -10.65 -6.29 10.52
C SER A 102 -10.38 -6.05 9.03
N PRO A 103 -9.11 -5.94 8.61
CA PRO A 103 -8.76 -5.97 7.21
C PRO A 103 -9.07 -7.35 6.62
N ASP A 104 -8.95 -7.45 5.30
CA ASP A 104 -8.97 -8.71 4.57
C ASP A 104 -7.71 -9.55 4.88
N ILE A 105 -7.90 -10.82 5.24
CA ILE A 105 -6.82 -11.71 5.67
C ILE A 105 -6.75 -12.96 4.79
N CYS A 106 -5.54 -13.48 4.57
CA CYS A 106 -5.31 -14.68 3.79
C CYS A 106 -5.94 -15.93 4.40
N THR A 107 -6.05 -16.98 3.59
CA THR A 107 -6.52 -18.30 4.02
C THR A 107 -5.59 -18.87 5.09
N CYS A 108 -6.13 -19.28 6.23
CA CYS A 108 -5.35 -19.92 7.30
C CYS A 108 -5.07 -21.40 6.99
N GLU A 109 -4.05 -21.98 7.64
CA GLU A 109 -3.63 -23.37 7.42
C GLU A 109 -4.76 -24.38 7.58
N ASN A 110 -5.60 -24.23 8.60
CA ASN A 110 -6.76 -25.09 8.83
C ASN A 110 -7.74 -25.12 7.65
N CYS A 111 -7.95 -23.97 7.00
CA CYS A 111 -8.79 -23.88 5.81
C CYS A 111 -8.08 -24.39 4.56
N THR A 112 -6.77 -24.23 4.48
CA THR A 112 -5.94 -24.86 3.44
C THR A 112 -5.99 -26.38 3.51
N THR A 113 -5.85 -26.97 4.70
CA THR A 113 -6.01 -28.42 4.89
C THR A 113 -7.37 -28.88 4.39
N ASP A 114 -8.42 -28.10 4.67
CA ASP A 114 -9.79 -28.58 4.46
C ASP A 114 -10.37 -28.31 3.07
N ILE A 115 -9.63 -27.60 2.21
CA ILE A 115 -9.80 -27.63 0.75
C ILE A 115 -8.92 -28.67 0.05
N LEU A 116 -7.89 -29.21 0.70
CA LEU A 116 -6.98 -30.22 0.15
C LEU A 116 -7.33 -31.66 0.60
N ASP A 117 -8.12 -31.81 1.65
CA ASP A 117 -8.58 -33.10 2.18
C ASP A 117 -9.77 -33.66 1.35
N PRO A 118 -9.61 -34.81 0.66
CA PRO A 118 -10.66 -35.44 -0.14
C PRO A 118 -11.90 -35.87 0.67
N HIS A 119 -11.77 -36.04 1.98
CA HIS A 119 -12.86 -36.42 2.87
C HIS A 119 -13.63 -35.22 3.42
N ASN A 120 -13.13 -34.00 3.21
CA ASN A 120 -13.82 -32.80 3.64
C ASN A 120 -14.87 -32.38 2.61
N LYS A 121 -16.04 -31.92 3.08
CA LYS A 121 -17.11 -31.38 2.21
C LYS A 121 -16.70 -30.13 1.41
N ARG A 122 -15.59 -29.49 1.77
CA ARG A 122 -15.01 -28.33 1.09
C ARG A 122 -13.80 -28.69 0.23
N TYR A 123 -13.56 -29.98 -0.03
CA TYR A 123 -12.53 -30.44 -0.95
C TYR A 123 -12.62 -29.69 -2.29
N LEU A 124 -11.51 -29.07 -2.68
CA LEU A 124 -11.35 -28.21 -3.86
C LEU A 124 -12.39 -27.07 -3.95
N TYR A 125 -12.83 -26.50 -2.82
CA TYR A 125 -13.78 -25.38 -2.79
C TYR A 125 -13.08 -24.01 -2.68
N PRO A 126 -13.22 -23.10 -3.67
CA PRO A 126 -12.42 -21.87 -3.78
C PRO A 126 -12.81 -20.72 -2.83
N PHE A 127 -13.87 -20.86 -2.02
CA PHE A 127 -14.37 -19.78 -1.14
C PHE A 127 -14.33 -20.14 0.35
N THR A 128 -13.65 -21.22 0.71
CA THR A 128 -13.52 -21.67 2.10
C THR A 128 -12.90 -20.60 3.00
N ASN A 129 -13.53 -20.35 4.15
CA ASN A 129 -13.02 -19.48 5.19
C ASN A 129 -13.47 -19.96 6.58
N CYS A 130 -12.96 -19.30 7.63
CA CYS A 130 -13.39 -19.43 9.01
C CYS A 130 -13.33 -18.05 9.71
N THR A 131 -13.53 -18.02 11.04
CA THR A 131 -13.45 -16.77 11.81
C THR A 131 -12.07 -16.10 11.74
N ASN A 132 -11.01 -16.86 11.43
CA ASN A 132 -9.62 -16.41 11.47
C ASN A 132 -9.04 -16.09 10.07
N CYS A 133 -9.84 -16.16 9.00
CA CYS A 133 -9.34 -15.89 7.64
C CYS A 133 -10.43 -15.41 6.68
N GLY A 134 -10.00 -14.99 5.49
CA GLY A 134 -10.86 -14.64 4.37
C GLY A 134 -11.28 -13.17 4.32
N PRO A 135 -12.23 -12.82 3.43
CA PRO A 135 -12.65 -11.43 3.23
C PRO A 135 -13.35 -10.87 4.47
N ARG A 136 -13.13 -9.58 4.71
CA ARG A 136 -13.75 -8.76 5.73
C ARG A 136 -14.07 -7.41 5.10
N PHE A 137 -13.11 -6.50 5.08
CA PHE A 137 -13.34 -5.12 4.66
C PHE A 137 -13.87 -5.01 3.22
N SER A 138 -13.39 -5.84 2.29
CA SER A 138 -13.87 -5.87 0.89
C SER A 138 -15.33 -6.26 0.72
N ILE A 139 -15.96 -6.90 1.72
CA ILE A 139 -17.33 -7.42 1.62
C ILE A 139 -18.31 -6.77 2.59
N ILE A 140 -17.85 -5.94 3.53
CA ILE A 140 -18.69 -5.27 4.52
C ILE A 140 -19.35 -4.04 3.90
N LYS A 141 -20.69 -4.01 3.91
CA LYS A 141 -21.48 -2.86 3.42
C LYS A 141 -21.74 -1.87 4.55
N LYS A 142 -22.04 -2.38 5.75
CA LYS A 142 -22.38 -1.62 6.96
C LYS A 142 -21.96 -2.40 8.23
N VAL A 143 -21.91 -1.69 9.36
CA VAL A 143 -21.75 -2.26 10.71
C VAL A 143 -23.05 -2.11 11.52
N PRO A 144 -23.28 -2.92 12.57
CA PRO A 144 -22.44 -3.98 13.14
C PRO A 144 -22.23 -5.18 12.19
N TYR A 145 -21.08 -5.84 12.27
CA TYR A 145 -20.69 -6.90 11.34
C TYR A 145 -21.59 -8.15 11.45
N ASP A 146 -22.40 -8.37 10.42
CA ASP A 146 -23.32 -9.49 10.28
C ASP A 146 -23.47 -9.89 8.80
N ARG A 147 -23.75 -11.16 8.51
CA ARG A 147 -23.92 -11.67 7.14
C ARG A 147 -24.90 -10.82 6.32
N LYS A 148 -26.00 -10.34 6.93
CA LYS A 148 -27.05 -9.56 6.23
C LYS A 148 -26.57 -8.21 5.67
N VAL A 149 -25.48 -7.67 6.23
CA VAL A 149 -24.87 -6.40 5.79
C VAL A 149 -23.53 -6.62 5.07
N THR A 150 -23.34 -7.81 4.48
CA THR A 150 -22.17 -8.12 3.65
C THR A 150 -22.60 -8.51 2.23
N THR A 151 -21.65 -8.71 1.31
CA THR A 151 -21.94 -9.31 0.00
C THR A 151 -22.38 -10.78 0.08
N MET A 152 -22.19 -11.43 1.23
CA MET A 152 -22.67 -12.79 1.49
C MET A 152 -24.19 -12.86 1.76
N SER A 153 -24.89 -11.72 1.81
CA SER A 153 -26.34 -11.64 1.98
C SER A 153 -27.12 -12.37 0.88
N ASN A 154 -26.53 -12.49 -0.32
CA ASN A 154 -27.16 -13.12 -1.48
C ASN A 154 -27.11 -14.67 -1.41
N PHE A 155 -26.40 -15.23 -0.44
CA PHE A 155 -26.14 -16.67 -0.32
C PHE A 155 -26.76 -17.22 0.96
N THR A 156 -27.91 -17.89 0.87
CA THR A 156 -28.57 -18.52 2.02
C THR A 156 -27.82 -19.77 2.46
N GLN A 157 -27.43 -19.87 3.73
CA GLN A 157 -26.66 -21.01 4.24
C GLN A 157 -27.46 -22.32 4.16
N CYS A 158 -26.83 -23.41 3.70
CA CYS A 158 -27.42 -24.74 3.79
C CYS A 158 -27.46 -25.25 5.25
N LYS A 159 -28.21 -26.33 5.49
CA LYS A 159 -28.37 -26.94 6.83
C LYS A 159 -27.04 -27.24 7.51
N ASP A 160 -26.05 -27.76 6.78
CA ASP A 160 -24.75 -28.09 7.36
C ASP A 160 -23.90 -26.87 7.69
N CYS A 161 -23.91 -25.84 6.83
CA CYS A 161 -23.19 -24.60 7.11
C CYS A 161 -23.83 -23.84 8.26
N PHE A 162 -25.16 -23.86 8.35
CA PHE A 162 -25.89 -23.30 9.49
C PHE A 162 -25.57 -24.07 10.77
N LYS A 163 -25.53 -25.41 10.73
CA LYS A 163 -25.09 -26.23 11.86
C LYS A 163 -23.67 -25.87 12.31
N GLU A 164 -22.71 -25.72 11.40
CA GLU A 164 -21.36 -25.26 11.78
C GLU A 164 -21.36 -23.84 12.34
N TYR A 165 -22.20 -22.95 11.80
CA TYR A 165 -22.34 -21.57 12.25
C TYR A 165 -22.90 -21.49 13.68
N THR A 166 -23.78 -22.41 14.08
CA THR A 166 -24.38 -22.48 15.43
C THR A 166 -23.67 -23.44 16.38
N THR A 167 -22.83 -24.36 15.88
CA THR A 167 -22.12 -25.34 16.70
C THR A 167 -20.88 -24.74 17.32
N MET A 168 -20.89 -24.57 18.64
CA MET A 168 -19.86 -23.89 19.43
C MET A 168 -18.45 -24.46 19.30
N SER A 169 -18.31 -25.79 19.21
CA SER A 169 -17.01 -26.46 19.07
C SER A 169 -16.44 -26.36 17.65
N ASN A 170 -17.21 -25.84 16.69
CA ASN A 170 -16.76 -25.71 15.32
C ASN A 170 -16.00 -24.40 15.12
N ARG A 171 -14.85 -24.45 14.43
CA ARG A 171 -14.07 -23.24 14.08
C ARG A 171 -14.82 -22.22 13.21
N ARG A 172 -15.97 -22.60 12.64
CA ARG A 172 -16.84 -21.73 11.83
C ARG A 172 -18.03 -21.19 12.62
N PHE A 173 -18.05 -21.38 13.94
CA PHE A 173 -19.03 -20.78 14.83
C PHE A 173 -19.04 -19.26 14.66
N HIS A 174 -20.20 -18.68 14.31
CA HIS A 174 -20.37 -17.27 13.94
C HIS A 174 -19.44 -16.71 12.84
N ALA A 175 -18.88 -17.57 11.98
CA ALA A 175 -18.19 -17.11 10.78
C ALA A 175 -19.21 -16.57 9.76
N GLN A 176 -19.40 -15.24 9.72
CA GLN A 176 -20.37 -14.59 8.83
C GLN A 176 -20.22 -14.96 7.35
N PRO A 177 -19.01 -15.12 6.77
CA PRO A 177 -18.84 -15.53 5.39
C PRO A 177 -18.79 -17.05 5.19
N ASN A 178 -19.17 -17.85 6.19
CA ASN A 178 -19.18 -19.31 6.08
C ASN A 178 -20.09 -19.78 4.93
N CYS A 179 -19.55 -20.67 4.10
CA CYS A 179 -20.26 -21.33 3.01
C CYS A 179 -19.58 -22.66 2.61
N CYS A 180 -20.21 -23.38 1.69
CA CYS A 180 -19.72 -24.61 1.07
C CYS A 180 -20.22 -24.68 -0.39
N PRO A 181 -19.81 -25.68 -1.20
CA PRO A 181 -20.23 -25.78 -2.60
C PRO A 181 -21.75 -25.77 -2.85
N SER A 182 -22.56 -26.19 -1.86
CA SER A 182 -24.02 -26.25 -1.99
C SER A 182 -24.74 -24.91 -1.79
N CYS A 183 -24.14 -23.95 -1.09
CA CYS A 183 -24.81 -22.71 -0.70
C CYS A 183 -23.99 -21.44 -0.90
N GLY A 184 -22.73 -21.58 -1.28
CA GLY A 184 -21.83 -20.47 -1.47
C GLY A 184 -21.59 -20.12 -2.94
N PRO A 185 -20.67 -19.17 -3.16
CA PRO A 185 -20.27 -18.74 -4.48
C PRO A 185 -19.67 -19.87 -5.32
N LYS A 186 -19.70 -19.70 -6.65
CA LYS A 186 -19.13 -20.59 -7.66
C LYS A 186 -18.18 -19.82 -8.57
N ILE A 187 -17.15 -20.51 -9.05
CA ILE A 187 -16.31 -20.02 -10.14
C ILE A 187 -16.92 -20.41 -11.49
N PHE A 188 -16.64 -19.63 -12.52
CA PHE A 188 -17.01 -19.90 -13.91
C PHE A 188 -16.00 -19.25 -14.85
N ILE A 189 -15.94 -19.71 -16.10
CA ILE A 189 -15.00 -19.20 -17.10
C ILE A 189 -15.78 -18.63 -18.28
N THR A 190 -15.39 -17.43 -18.71
CA THR A 190 -15.88 -16.85 -19.97
C THR A 190 -14.74 -16.68 -20.97
N ASP A 191 -15.10 -16.61 -22.25
CA ASP A 191 -14.21 -16.06 -23.26
C ASP A 191 -14.00 -14.54 -23.05
N ASN A 192 -13.18 -13.92 -23.89
CA ASN A 192 -12.92 -12.48 -23.83
C ASN A 192 -14.15 -11.61 -24.14
N SER A 193 -15.19 -12.15 -24.77
CA SER A 193 -16.42 -11.44 -25.11
C SER A 193 -17.47 -11.55 -24.01
N GLY A 194 -17.19 -12.32 -22.96
CA GLY A 194 -18.08 -12.53 -21.82
C GLY A 194 -19.05 -13.71 -21.98
N ASN A 195 -18.90 -14.53 -23.02
CA ASN A 195 -19.72 -15.73 -23.19
C ASN A 195 -19.25 -16.81 -22.20
N ASP A 196 -20.17 -17.37 -21.42
CA ASP A 196 -19.86 -18.44 -20.47
C ASP A 196 -19.56 -19.74 -21.23
N ILE A 197 -18.30 -20.16 -21.19
CA ILE A 197 -17.80 -21.39 -21.82
C ILE A 197 -17.63 -22.53 -20.81
N THR A 198 -18.15 -22.37 -19.60
CA THR A 198 -18.03 -23.36 -18.52
C THR A 198 -18.54 -24.72 -18.98
N GLN A 199 -19.71 -24.80 -19.62
CA GLN A 199 -20.27 -26.08 -20.08
C GLN A 199 -19.42 -26.77 -21.14
N GLU A 200 -18.81 -26.00 -22.05
CA GLU A 200 -17.88 -26.52 -23.06
C GLU A 200 -16.64 -27.15 -22.42
N ILE A 201 -16.19 -26.63 -21.28
CA ILE A 201 -15.03 -27.16 -20.55
C ILE A 201 -15.38 -28.43 -19.78
N LEU A 202 -16.58 -28.54 -19.22
CA LEU A 202 -16.95 -29.66 -18.36
C LEU A 202 -17.18 -30.96 -19.15
N LEU A 203 -17.64 -30.85 -20.40
CA LEU A 203 -17.96 -31.94 -21.34
C LEU A 203 -19.03 -32.95 -20.87
N GLU A 204 -19.63 -32.74 -19.68
CA GLU A 204 -20.59 -33.64 -19.04
C GLU A 204 -21.61 -32.84 -18.21
N GLU A 205 -22.89 -33.22 -18.27
CA GLU A 205 -23.97 -32.49 -17.57
C GLU A 205 -24.03 -32.75 -16.06
N LYS A 206 -23.46 -33.85 -15.56
CA LYS A 206 -23.56 -34.26 -14.15
C LYS A 206 -22.21 -34.62 -13.55
N ILE A 207 -21.54 -33.63 -13.00
CA ILE A 207 -20.34 -33.79 -12.19
C ILE A 207 -20.57 -33.27 -10.77
N ASN A 208 -19.84 -33.84 -9.82
CA ASN A 208 -19.85 -33.36 -8.45
C ASN A 208 -19.09 -32.01 -8.34
N SER A 209 -19.25 -31.30 -7.22
CA SER A 209 -18.74 -29.93 -7.11
C SER A 209 -17.22 -29.82 -7.09
N TRP A 210 -16.50 -30.82 -6.56
CA TRP A 210 -15.03 -30.77 -6.53
C TRP A 210 -14.46 -31.02 -7.92
N GLU A 211 -15.08 -31.91 -8.70
CA GLU A 211 -14.69 -32.18 -10.08
C GLU A 211 -14.97 -30.98 -10.98
N TYR A 212 -16.11 -30.30 -10.78
CA TYR A 212 -16.41 -29.02 -11.42
C TYR A 212 -15.27 -28.02 -11.23
N ASN A 213 -14.87 -27.76 -9.99
CA ASN A 213 -13.80 -26.80 -9.71
C ASN A 213 -12.46 -27.27 -10.30
N LYS A 214 -12.14 -28.55 -10.18
CA LYS A 214 -10.90 -29.14 -10.69
C LYS A 214 -10.79 -29.01 -12.21
N LYS A 215 -11.85 -29.32 -12.96
CA LYS A 215 -11.87 -29.21 -14.43
C LYS A 215 -11.63 -27.75 -14.88
N LEU A 216 -12.27 -26.78 -14.24
CA LEU A 216 -12.07 -25.35 -14.56
C LEU A 216 -10.65 -24.86 -14.22
N ILE A 217 -10.12 -25.25 -13.05
CA ILE A 217 -8.75 -24.89 -12.64
C ILE A 217 -7.71 -25.55 -13.56
N ASN A 218 -7.94 -26.79 -13.98
CA ASN A 218 -7.06 -27.48 -14.93
C ASN A 218 -7.10 -26.84 -16.32
N PHE A 219 -8.28 -26.40 -16.78
CA PHE A 219 -8.40 -25.64 -18.03
C PHE A 219 -7.61 -24.34 -17.96
N PHE A 220 -7.78 -23.57 -16.86
CA PHE A 220 -6.97 -22.38 -16.60
C PHE A 220 -5.47 -22.71 -16.66
N GLY A 221 -5.03 -23.74 -15.93
CA GLY A 221 -3.62 -24.13 -15.88
C GLY A 221 -3.05 -24.51 -17.25
N LYS A 222 -3.81 -25.27 -18.03
CA LYS A 222 -3.45 -25.64 -19.40
C LYS A 222 -3.31 -24.40 -20.30
N LYS A 223 -4.28 -23.49 -20.28
CA LYS A 223 -4.29 -22.30 -21.13
C LYS A 223 -3.19 -21.30 -20.77
N ILE A 224 -2.89 -21.13 -19.47
CA ILE A 224 -1.74 -20.34 -19.03
C ILE A 224 -0.42 -20.90 -19.59
N LYS A 225 -0.24 -22.23 -19.56
CA LYS A 225 0.95 -22.88 -20.15
C LYS A 225 1.02 -22.71 -21.67
N GLU A 226 -0.13 -22.72 -22.35
CA GLU A 226 -0.27 -22.43 -23.78
C GLU A 226 -0.01 -20.94 -24.13
N GLY A 227 0.21 -20.07 -23.14
CA GLY A 227 0.52 -18.65 -23.35
C GLY A 227 -0.71 -17.73 -23.38
N SER A 228 -1.89 -18.21 -22.97
CA SER A 228 -3.08 -17.37 -22.82
C SER A 228 -2.95 -16.41 -21.63
N ILE A 229 -3.59 -15.26 -21.73
CA ILE A 229 -3.73 -14.26 -20.66
C ILE A 229 -5.13 -14.36 -20.07
N PHE A 230 -5.25 -14.45 -18.76
CA PHE A 230 -6.53 -14.48 -18.05
C PHE A 230 -6.74 -13.20 -17.24
N ALA A 231 -8.00 -12.78 -17.10
CA ALA A 231 -8.42 -11.92 -16.00
C ALA A 231 -9.06 -12.79 -14.90
N ILE A 232 -8.47 -12.83 -13.71
CA ILE A 232 -8.94 -13.61 -12.57
C ILE A 232 -9.59 -12.70 -11.52
N LYS A 233 -10.83 -12.98 -11.15
CA LYS A 233 -11.50 -12.30 -10.02
C LYS A 233 -10.99 -12.85 -8.71
N SER A 234 -10.20 -12.04 -8.01
CA SER A 234 -9.61 -12.38 -6.71
C SER A 234 -10.49 -11.88 -5.55
N LEU A 235 -9.89 -11.63 -4.38
CA LEU A 235 -10.57 -11.22 -3.16
C LEU A 235 -11.23 -9.84 -3.27
N SER A 236 -10.50 -8.87 -3.82
CA SER A 236 -10.82 -7.44 -3.77
C SER A 236 -10.74 -6.74 -5.14
N GLY A 237 -10.58 -7.52 -6.22
CA GLY A 237 -10.68 -7.04 -7.60
C GLY A 237 -10.16 -8.08 -8.59
N PHE A 238 -10.02 -7.68 -9.85
CA PHE A 238 -9.47 -8.52 -10.91
C PHE A 238 -7.95 -8.38 -11.01
N HIS A 239 -7.26 -9.47 -11.33
CA HIS A 239 -5.87 -9.45 -11.79
C HIS A 239 -5.80 -9.92 -13.23
N LEU A 240 -4.96 -9.29 -14.05
CA LEU A 240 -4.48 -9.90 -15.29
C LEU A 240 -3.31 -10.82 -14.95
N CYS A 241 -3.38 -12.06 -15.42
CA CYS A 241 -2.38 -13.09 -15.15
C CYS A 241 -1.97 -13.86 -16.39
N CYS A 242 -0.69 -14.20 -16.46
CA CYS A 242 -0.11 -15.02 -17.52
C CYS A 242 1.17 -15.73 -17.03
N ASN A 243 1.69 -16.62 -17.87
CA ASN A 243 2.91 -17.36 -17.61
C ASN A 243 4.15 -16.43 -17.63
N PRO A 244 4.88 -16.26 -16.51
CA PRO A 244 6.03 -15.36 -16.43
C PRO A 244 7.25 -15.85 -17.22
N TYR A 245 7.34 -17.14 -17.54
CA TYR A 245 8.49 -17.72 -18.26
C TYR A 245 8.42 -17.54 -19.77
N SER A 246 7.24 -17.20 -20.32
CA SER A 246 7.06 -17.00 -21.75
C SER A 246 7.27 -15.52 -22.11
N GLU A 247 8.47 -15.17 -22.59
CA GLU A 247 8.80 -13.80 -22.99
C GLU A 247 7.77 -13.22 -23.97
N ASN A 248 7.33 -13.99 -24.96
CA ASN A 248 6.29 -13.60 -25.92
C ASN A 248 4.96 -13.25 -25.24
N THR A 249 4.53 -14.06 -24.26
CA THR A 249 3.28 -13.82 -23.54
C THR A 249 3.38 -12.55 -22.67
N VAL A 250 4.54 -12.34 -22.02
CA VAL A 250 4.78 -11.14 -21.20
C VAL A 250 4.82 -9.89 -22.08
N LEU A 251 5.47 -9.94 -23.25
CA LEU A 251 5.50 -8.86 -24.22
C LEU A 251 4.08 -8.53 -24.73
N GLU A 252 3.28 -9.54 -25.03
CA GLU A 252 1.90 -9.35 -25.47
C GLU A 252 1.05 -8.70 -24.37
N LEU A 253 1.17 -9.15 -23.11
CA LEU A 253 0.50 -8.49 -21.99
C LEU A 253 0.92 -7.02 -21.84
N ARG A 254 2.22 -6.70 -21.97
CA ARG A 254 2.70 -5.30 -21.92
C ARG A 254 2.14 -4.45 -23.04
N LYS A 255 2.11 -5.00 -24.26
CA LYS A 255 1.57 -4.34 -25.44
C LYS A 255 0.09 -4.04 -25.25
N ARG A 256 -0.71 -5.05 -24.88
CA ARG A 256 -2.15 -4.90 -24.64
C ARG A 256 -2.43 -3.90 -23.53
N LYS A 257 -1.73 -3.99 -22.38
CA LYS A 257 -1.93 -3.09 -21.23
C LYS A 257 -1.33 -1.68 -21.41
N VAL A 258 -0.62 -1.43 -22.51
CA VAL A 258 0.13 -0.19 -22.75
C VAL A 258 1.10 0.11 -21.59
N ARG A 259 1.77 -0.94 -21.10
CA ARG A 259 2.65 -0.89 -19.92
C ARG A 259 4.08 -1.25 -20.30
N LYS A 260 4.83 -0.25 -20.78
CA LYS A 260 6.17 -0.42 -21.37
C LYS A 260 7.17 -1.11 -20.43
N SER A 261 7.46 -0.52 -19.26
CA SER A 261 8.56 -1.01 -18.41
C SER A 261 8.20 -1.23 -16.95
N LYS A 262 7.11 -0.65 -16.42
CA LYS A 262 6.74 -0.80 -15.01
C LYS A 262 6.71 -2.30 -14.61
N PRO A 263 7.45 -2.72 -13.56
CA PRO A 263 7.59 -4.13 -13.20
C PRO A 263 6.26 -4.81 -12.95
N PHE A 264 6.16 -6.09 -13.28
CA PHE A 264 5.03 -6.93 -12.90
C PHE A 264 5.27 -7.57 -11.53
N ALA A 265 4.19 -7.70 -10.75
CA ALA A 265 4.23 -8.52 -9.55
C ALA A 265 4.04 -9.99 -9.94
N LEU A 266 4.70 -10.88 -9.21
CA LEU A 266 4.70 -12.33 -9.40
C LEU A 266 4.05 -12.97 -8.19
N MET A 267 3.07 -13.84 -8.41
CA MET A 267 2.60 -14.76 -7.39
C MET A 267 3.30 -16.09 -7.57
N MET A 268 4.00 -16.55 -6.53
CA MET A 268 4.74 -17.82 -6.54
C MET A 268 4.13 -18.79 -5.54
N ARG A 269 4.24 -20.09 -5.80
CA ARG A 269 3.56 -21.13 -5.01
C ARG A 269 3.91 -21.10 -3.51
N ASP A 270 5.20 -21.01 -3.21
CA ASP A 270 5.75 -21.18 -1.87
C ASP A 270 7.11 -20.46 -1.74
N ILE A 271 7.64 -20.40 -0.50
CA ILE A 271 8.93 -19.75 -0.22
C ILE A 271 10.07 -20.41 -0.99
N GLN A 272 10.07 -21.73 -1.11
CA GLN A 272 11.12 -22.47 -1.82
C GLN A 272 11.21 -22.05 -3.30
N THR A 273 10.05 -21.85 -3.93
CA THR A 273 9.96 -21.32 -5.29
C THR A 273 10.55 -19.92 -5.35
N ILE A 274 10.20 -19.03 -4.41
CA ILE A 274 10.72 -17.65 -4.35
C ILE A 274 12.24 -17.62 -4.21
N GLU A 275 12.80 -18.46 -3.34
CA GLU A 275 14.24 -18.57 -3.10
C GLU A 275 15.01 -19.00 -4.35
N ASN A 276 14.38 -19.60 -5.37
CA ASN A 276 15.04 -19.87 -6.64
C ASN A 276 15.28 -18.58 -7.46
N PHE A 277 14.44 -17.56 -7.30
CA PHE A 277 14.45 -16.32 -8.09
C PHE A 277 15.05 -15.12 -7.35
N CYS A 278 14.92 -15.08 -6.03
CA CYS A 278 15.28 -13.93 -5.19
C CYS A 278 16.16 -14.33 -4.01
N TYR A 279 16.90 -13.37 -3.49
CA TYR A 279 17.43 -13.45 -2.13
C TYR A 279 16.29 -13.14 -1.16
N VAL A 280 16.15 -13.95 -0.11
CA VAL A 280 15.12 -13.80 0.92
C VAL A 280 15.77 -13.93 2.28
N ASN A 281 15.71 -12.88 3.09
CA ASN A 281 16.10 -12.93 4.50
C ASN A 281 14.91 -13.30 5.40
N GLU A 282 15.17 -13.58 6.68
CA GLU A 282 14.10 -14.00 7.62
C GLU A 282 12.99 -12.94 7.80
N PRO A 283 13.29 -11.63 7.98
CA PRO A 283 12.24 -10.60 8.00
C PRO A 283 11.37 -10.56 6.72
N GLU A 284 11.97 -10.66 5.54
CA GLU A 284 11.25 -10.72 4.26
C GLU A 284 10.36 -11.97 4.17
N LYS A 285 10.85 -13.11 4.63
CA LYS A 285 10.08 -14.36 4.72
C LYS A 285 8.89 -14.22 5.67
N GLN A 286 9.06 -13.56 6.81
CA GLN A 286 7.96 -13.27 7.73
C GLN A 286 6.90 -12.37 7.09
N LEU A 287 7.31 -11.35 6.32
CA LEU A 287 6.37 -10.51 5.56
C LEU A 287 5.59 -11.31 4.51
N LEU A 288 6.25 -12.20 3.76
CA LEU A 288 5.60 -13.06 2.76
C LEU A 288 4.59 -14.03 3.39
N LEU A 289 4.93 -14.58 4.56
CA LEU A 289 4.10 -15.53 5.32
C LEU A 289 3.03 -14.85 6.19
N SER A 290 3.10 -13.53 6.34
CA SER A 290 2.15 -12.75 7.12
C SER A 290 0.70 -12.98 6.66
N LYS A 291 -0.23 -12.77 7.59
CA LYS A 291 -1.67 -12.92 7.35
C LYS A 291 -2.18 -11.89 6.32
N GLU A 292 -1.48 -10.79 6.15
CA GLU A 292 -1.76 -9.72 5.20
C GLU A 292 -1.40 -10.11 3.76
N ARG A 293 -0.43 -11.02 3.56
CA ARG A 293 0.09 -11.46 2.23
C ARG A 293 0.34 -10.30 1.26
N PRO A 294 1.21 -9.33 1.60
CA PRO A 294 1.55 -8.23 0.70
C PRO A 294 2.38 -8.71 -0.50
N ILE A 295 2.54 -7.84 -1.49
CA ILE A 295 3.64 -7.94 -2.45
C ILE A 295 4.90 -7.43 -1.73
N VAL A 296 5.93 -8.27 -1.65
CA VAL A 296 7.23 -7.94 -1.06
C VAL A 296 8.23 -7.69 -2.18
N LEU A 297 8.95 -6.57 -2.13
CA LEU A 297 10.03 -6.28 -3.08
C LEU A 297 11.30 -6.99 -2.63
N LEU A 298 11.75 -7.97 -3.42
CA LEU A 298 12.90 -8.82 -3.12
C LEU A 298 14.01 -8.62 -4.15
N LYS A 299 15.27 -8.66 -3.72
CA LYS A 299 16.41 -8.55 -4.62
C LYS A 299 16.50 -9.79 -5.51
N LYS A 300 16.49 -9.57 -6.82
CA LYS A 300 16.54 -10.64 -7.83
C LYS A 300 17.92 -11.30 -7.84
N LYS A 301 17.95 -12.63 -8.00
CA LYS A 301 19.19 -13.35 -8.34
C LYS A 301 19.52 -13.09 -9.80
N GLN A 302 20.81 -13.10 -10.15
CA GLN A 302 21.26 -12.88 -11.53
C GLN A 302 20.80 -14.00 -12.48
N ASN A 303 20.76 -15.24 -11.99
CA ASN A 303 20.32 -16.40 -12.78
C ASN A 303 18.93 -16.88 -12.33
N ASN A 304 17.91 -16.09 -12.64
CA ASN A 304 16.54 -16.35 -12.18
C ASN A 304 15.63 -16.94 -13.28
N TYR A 305 16.15 -17.29 -14.47
CA TYR A 305 15.39 -17.86 -15.60
C TYR A 305 14.16 -17.06 -16.08
N LEU A 306 13.87 -15.90 -15.49
CA LEU A 306 12.76 -15.04 -15.87
C LEU A 306 13.21 -14.10 -17.00
N PRO A 307 12.41 -13.91 -18.04
CA PRO A 307 12.66 -12.89 -19.04
C PRO A 307 12.87 -11.51 -18.40
N ASN A 308 13.91 -10.78 -18.82
CA ASN A 308 14.20 -9.44 -18.29
C ASN A 308 12.99 -8.50 -18.40
N ILE A 309 12.13 -8.72 -19.40
CA ILE A 309 10.92 -7.94 -19.62
C ILE A 309 9.87 -8.07 -18.50
N VAL A 310 9.98 -9.02 -17.56
CA VAL A 310 9.11 -9.07 -16.37
C VAL A 310 9.34 -7.84 -15.47
N ALA A 311 10.60 -7.47 -15.26
CA ALA A 311 11.03 -6.31 -14.47
C ALA A 311 12.28 -5.66 -15.12
N PRO A 312 12.11 -4.97 -16.27
CA PRO A 312 13.23 -4.47 -17.04
C PRO A 312 13.98 -3.38 -16.27
N ASN A 313 15.31 -3.44 -16.32
CA ASN A 313 16.22 -2.45 -15.71
C ASN A 313 15.96 -2.21 -14.21
N ASN A 314 15.49 -3.24 -13.50
CA ASN A 314 15.22 -3.20 -12.07
C ASN A 314 15.85 -4.41 -11.37
N ASN A 315 16.55 -4.20 -10.25
CA ASN A 315 17.16 -5.26 -9.46
C ASN A 315 16.20 -5.95 -8.48
N TYR A 316 14.96 -5.52 -8.39
CA TYR A 316 13.95 -6.08 -7.50
C TYR A 316 12.79 -6.71 -8.28
N LEU A 317 12.26 -7.80 -7.73
CA LEU A 317 11.00 -8.40 -8.13
C LEU A 317 9.95 -8.13 -7.05
N GLY A 318 8.74 -7.76 -7.45
CA GLY A 318 7.60 -7.75 -6.54
C GLY A 318 7.00 -9.14 -6.47
N VAL A 319 7.07 -9.79 -5.32
CA VAL A 319 6.66 -11.18 -5.14
C VAL A 319 5.58 -11.29 -4.06
N MET A 320 4.56 -12.10 -4.30
CA MET A 320 3.50 -12.40 -3.32
C MET A 320 3.23 -13.90 -3.26
N LEU A 321 2.67 -14.36 -2.14
CA LEU A 321 2.21 -15.73 -1.96
C LEU A 321 0.67 -15.84 -2.17
N PRO A 322 0.13 -17.03 -2.44
CA PRO A 322 -1.30 -17.25 -2.57
C PRO A 322 -2.02 -16.83 -1.29
N SER A 323 -3.05 -16.01 -1.44
CA SER A 323 -3.80 -15.44 -0.31
C SER A 323 -5.23 -16.01 -0.20
N THR A 324 -5.79 -16.51 -1.31
CA THR A 324 -7.16 -17.03 -1.37
C THR A 324 -7.18 -18.54 -1.63
N PRO A 325 -8.28 -19.26 -1.30
CA PRO A 325 -8.38 -20.68 -1.57
C PRO A 325 -8.28 -20.97 -3.08
N LEU A 326 -8.87 -20.13 -3.93
CA LEU A 326 -8.73 -20.27 -5.40
C LEU A 326 -7.27 -20.24 -5.85
N GLN A 327 -6.48 -19.28 -5.36
CA GLN A 327 -5.06 -19.18 -5.70
C GLN A 327 -4.29 -20.41 -5.20
N ILE A 328 -4.54 -20.85 -3.96
CA ILE A 328 -3.92 -22.06 -3.42
C ILE A 328 -4.25 -23.27 -4.30
N LEU A 329 -5.52 -23.46 -4.66
CA LEU A 329 -5.93 -24.57 -5.51
C LEU A 329 -5.27 -24.52 -6.89
N ILE A 330 -5.14 -23.35 -7.52
CA ILE A 330 -4.41 -23.20 -8.78
C ILE A 330 -2.99 -23.77 -8.68
N PHE A 331 -2.23 -23.40 -7.65
CA PHE A 331 -0.86 -23.90 -7.49
C PHE A 331 -0.76 -25.36 -6.98
N GLN A 332 -1.79 -25.87 -6.31
CA GLN A 332 -1.79 -27.24 -5.76
C GLN A 332 -2.33 -28.29 -6.72
N THR A 333 -3.16 -27.90 -7.70
CA THR A 333 -3.79 -28.84 -8.65
C THR A 333 -3.28 -28.71 -10.08
N THR A 334 -2.36 -27.79 -10.36
CA THR A 334 -1.74 -27.60 -11.67
C THR A 334 -0.21 -27.55 -11.52
N ASP A 335 0.55 -27.79 -12.58
CA ASP A 335 2.03 -27.68 -12.53
C ASP A 335 2.52 -26.23 -12.69
N ILE A 336 1.72 -25.25 -12.31
CA ILE A 336 2.13 -23.84 -12.25
C ILE A 336 2.86 -23.63 -10.92
N ASP A 337 4.00 -22.95 -10.96
CA ASP A 337 4.76 -22.53 -9.78
C ASP A 337 4.85 -20.99 -9.64
N SER A 338 4.63 -20.26 -10.73
CA SER A 338 4.67 -18.79 -10.77
C SER A 338 3.69 -18.21 -11.79
N LEU A 339 3.09 -17.06 -11.45
CA LEU A 339 2.16 -16.30 -12.29
C LEU A 339 2.49 -14.82 -12.23
N ILE A 340 2.45 -14.12 -13.37
CA ILE A 340 2.28 -12.67 -13.32
C ILE A 340 0.90 -12.37 -12.72
N MET A 341 0.85 -11.45 -11.76
CA MET A 341 -0.38 -10.96 -11.13
C MET A 341 -0.35 -9.44 -11.12
N THR A 342 -0.90 -8.80 -12.15
CA THR A 342 -1.01 -7.34 -12.22
C THR A 342 -2.46 -6.91 -12.08
N SER A 343 -2.70 -5.71 -11.56
CA SER A 343 -4.05 -5.16 -11.42
C SER A 343 -4.84 -5.22 -12.74
N GLY A 344 -6.09 -5.66 -12.68
CA GLY A 344 -7.00 -5.75 -13.81
C GLY A 344 -7.61 -4.40 -14.12
N ASN A 345 -6.87 -3.55 -14.83
CA ASN A 345 -7.31 -2.22 -15.23
C ASN A 345 -6.53 -1.74 -16.46
N LEU A 346 -7.14 -0.81 -17.21
CA LEU A 346 -6.41 0.03 -18.15
C LEU A 346 -5.42 0.90 -17.37
N SER A 347 -4.20 1.06 -17.90
CA SER A 347 -3.14 1.84 -17.23
C SER A 347 -3.62 3.24 -16.84
N GLY A 348 -3.48 3.59 -15.56
CA GLY A 348 -3.93 4.87 -14.99
C GLY A 348 -5.34 4.85 -14.39
N LEU A 349 -6.18 3.87 -14.73
CA LEU A 349 -7.52 3.73 -14.16
C LEU A 349 -7.55 2.87 -12.87
N PRO A 350 -8.59 2.99 -12.05
CA PRO A 350 -8.88 2.09 -10.93
C PRO A 350 -8.94 0.61 -11.27
N LEU A 351 -8.76 -0.21 -10.24
CA LEU A 351 -8.94 -1.67 -10.29
C LEU A 351 -10.40 -2.05 -10.61
N GLU A 352 -10.60 -2.87 -11.63
CA GLU A 352 -11.92 -3.46 -11.91
C GLU A 352 -12.27 -4.53 -10.87
N PHE A 353 -13.53 -4.58 -10.46
CA PHE A 353 -14.02 -5.52 -9.44
C PHE A 353 -15.41 -6.10 -9.75
N GLU A 354 -16.20 -5.41 -10.58
CA GLU A 354 -17.51 -5.88 -11.05
C GLU A 354 -17.35 -6.74 -12.32
N ASN A 355 -18.02 -7.90 -12.38
CA ASN A 355 -17.87 -8.84 -13.51
C ASN A 355 -18.16 -8.19 -14.86
N LYS A 356 -19.27 -7.44 -14.95
CA LYS A 356 -19.69 -6.80 -16.19
C LYS A 356 -18.69 -5.75 -16.68
N LYS A 357 -18.28 -4.84 -15.79
CA LYS A 357 -17.28 -3.81 -16.12
C LYS A 357 -15.92 -4.43 -16.45
N ALA A 358 -15.53 -5.49 -15.76
CA ALA A 358 -14.29 -6.21 -16.07
C ALA A 358 -14.31 -6.78 -17.49
N ILE A 359 -15.43 -7.36 -17.95
CA ILE A 359 -15.57 -7.81 -19.34
C ILE A 359 -15.45 -6.61 -20.30
N ASP A 360 -16.25 -5.57 -20.08
CA ASP A 360 -16.30 -4.39 -20.95
C ASP A 360 -14.92 -3.71 -21.10
N ASN A 361 -14.19 -3.58 -19.99
CA ASN A 361 -12.95 -2.81 -19.91
C ASN A 361 -11.69 -3.66 -20.14
N LEU A 362 -11.73 -4.98 -19.87
CA LEU A 362 -10.55 -5.85 -19.94
C LEU A 362 -10.54 -6.83 -21.11
N LYS A 363 -11.63 -6.95 -21.89
CA LYS A 363 -11.72 -7.88 -23.05
C LYS A 363 -10.58 -7.78 -24.07
N GLN A 364 -9.96 -6.60 -24.19
CA GLN A 364 -8.83 -6.38 -25.09
C GLN A 364 -7.47 -6.77 -24.49
N PHE A 365 -7.42 -7.06 -23.19
CA PHE A 365 -6.18 -7.38 -22.47
C PHE A 365 -6.02 -8.87 -22.18
N CYS A 366 -7.11 -9.62 -22.06
CA CYS A 366 -7.10 -11.05 -21.77
C CYS A 366 -7.88 -11.86 -22.79
N ASP A 367 -7.54 -13.14 -22.89
CA ASP A 367 -8.20 -14.10 -23.78
C ASP A 367 -9.40 -14.78 -23.08
N PHE A 368 -9.35 -14.86 -21.74
CA PHE A 368 -10.38 -15.48 -20.91
C PHE A 368 -10.56 -14.76 -19.58
N PHE A 369 -11.72 -14.95 -18.95
CA PHE A 369 -11.96 -14.54 -17.58
C PHE A 369 -12.23 -15.74 -16.68
N LEU A 370 -11.57 -15.80 -15.51
CA LEU A 370 -11.91 -16.71 -14.43
C LEU A 370 -12.63 -15.90 -13.34
N MET A 371 -13.96 -16.01 -13.30
CA MET A 371 -14.84 -15.17 -12.48
C MET A 371 -15.53 -15.94 -11.36
N ASN A 372 -16.24 -15.19 -10.51
CA ASN A 372 -17.15 -15.73 -9.52
C ASN A 372 -18.34 -14.81 -9.26
N ASP A 373 -19.39 -15.38 -8.69
CA ASP A 373 -20.68 -14.74 -8.37
C ASP A 373 -20.72 -14.08 -6.97
N ARG A 374 -19.59 -14.01 -6.25
CA ARG A 374 -19.50 -13.19 -5.04
C ARG A 374 -19.15 -11.75 -5.39
N ASP A 375 -20.04 -10.83 -5.05
CA ASP A 375 -19.76 -9.40 -5.21
C ASP A 375 -18.61 -8.94 -4.31
N ILE A 376 -17.87 -7.97 -4.82
CA ILE A 376 -16.86 -7.20 -4.09
C ILE A 376 -17.50 -5.83 -3.85
N PHE A 377 -17.61 -5.42 -2.60
CA PHE A 377 -18.23 -4.14 -2.25
C PHE A 377 -17.22 -3.00 -2.31
N LEU A 378 -16.03 -3.24 -1.76
CA LEU A 378 -14.95 -2.27 -1.74
C LEU A 378 -13.70 -2.86 -2.42
N PRO A 379 -13.29 -2.31 -3.58
CA PRO A 379 -12.08 -2.77 -4.24
C PRO A 379 -10.84 -2.31 -3.49
N LEU A 380 -9.86 -3.20 -3.35
CA LEU A 380 -8.59 -2.93 -2.68
C LEU A 380 -7.43 -3.43 -3.54
N ASP A 381 -6.53 -2.52 -3.90
CA ASP A 381 -5.24 -2.88 -4.48
C ASP A 381 -4.42 -3.72 -3.48
N ASP A 382 -3.53 -4.57 -3.99
CA ASP A 382 -2.55 -5.28 -3.16
C ASP A 382 -1.58 -4.30 -2.51
N SER A 383 -1.29 -4.49 -1.23
CA SER A 383 -0.26 -3.72 -0.52
C SER A 383 1.13 -4.10 -1.01
N ILE A 384 2.05 -3.13 -1.04
CA ILE A 384 3.44 -3.33 -1.47
C ILE A 384 4.36 -2.91 -0.33
N ILE A 385 5.28 -3.77 0.05
CA ILE A 385 6.22 -3.56 1.15
C ILE A 385 7.63 -3.92 0.69
N LYS A 386 8.61 -3.18 1.18
CA LYS A 386 10.02 -3.50 1.06
C LYS A 386 10.61 -3.59 2.45
N TYR A 387 11.42 -4.60 2.72
CA TYR A 387 12.20 -4.64 3.96
C TYR A 387 13.49 -3.84 3.75
N THR A 388 13.82 -2.96 4.68
CA THR A 388 15.08 -2.19 4.69
C THR A 388 16.00 -2.75 5.78
N THR A 389 17.24 -2.26 5.86
CA THR A 389 18.18 -2.75 6.88
C THR A 389 17.68 -2.55 8.33
N TYR A 390 16.74 -1.64 8.57
CA TYR A 390 16.29 -1.29 9.93
C TYR A 390 14.85 -1.67 10.24
N ASP A 391 13.96 -1.64 9.25
CA ASP A 391 12.55 -2.00 9.43
C ASP A 391 11.82 -2.17 8.09
N ASN A 392 10.54 -2.50 8.17
CA ASN A 392 9.61 -2.48 7.05
C ASN A 392 9.48 -1.07 6.46
N MET A 393 9.30 -0.97 5.15
CA MET A 393 8.91 0.24 4.46
C MET A 393 7.71 -0.07 3.58
N ILE A 394 6.53 0.38 4.01
CA ILE A 394 5.32 0.26 3.21
C ILE A 394 5.40 1.24 2.04
N ILE A 395 5.31 0.72 0.81
CA ILE A 395 5.26 1.53 -0.42
C ILE A 395 3.81 1.87 -0.78
N ARG A 396 2.91 0.92 -0.52
CA ARG A 396 1.47 1.05 -0.74
C ARG A 396 0.72 0.33 0.37
N ARG A 397 -0.09 1.09 1.13
CA ARG A 397 -0.95 0.58 2.21
C ARG A 397 -2.38 0.40 1.69
N SER A 398 -2.83 -0.84 1.54
CA SER A 398 -4.16 -1.17 1.01
C SER A 398 -4.64 -2.53 1.57
N ARG A 399 -4.84 -3.57 0.74
CA ARG A 399 -5.33 -4.90 1.20
C ARG A 399 -4.44 -5.46 2.32
N GLY A 400 -5.06 -6.01 3.36
CA GLY A 400 -4.37 -6.53 4.55
C GLY A 400 -4.09 -5.48 5.62
N TYR A 401 -4.06 -4.20 5.26
CA TYR A 401 -3.72 -3.10 6.18
C TYR A 401 -4.87 -2.12 6.37
N ALA A 402 -5.52 -1.66 5.31
CA ALA A 402 -6.74 -0.86 5.41
C ALA A 402 -7.91 -1.75 5.89
N PRO A 403 -8.73 -1.30 6.87
CA PRO A 403 -8.85 0.05 7.43
C PRO A 403 -8.26 0.16 8.85
N LEU A 404 -7.16 -0.56 9.15
CA LEU A 404 -6.56 -0.55 10.49
C LEU A 404 -6.21 0.89 10.90
N PRO A 405 -6.71 1.39 12.04
CA PRO A 405 -6.42 2.75 12.46
C PRO A 405 -5.02 2.88 13.04
N LEU A 406 -4.50 4.10 13.00
CA LEU A 406 -3.34 4.53 13.76
C LEU A 406 -3.82 5.18 15.07
N LEU A 407 -3.22 4.80 16.19
CA LEU A 407 -3.49 5.43 17.48
C LEU A 407 -2.84 6.81 17.50
N TYR A 408 -3.66 7.85 17.65
CA TYR A 408 -3.22 9.22 17.76
C TYR A 408 -4.19 9.99 18.68
N ASN A 409 -3.73 10.31 19.89
CA ASN A 409 -4.57 10.86 20.95
C ASN A 409 -5.25 12.18 20.55
N ASP A 410 -6.52 12.32 20.94
CA ASP A 410 -7.29 13.56 20.87
C ASP A 410 -7.45 14.09 19.43
N SER A 411 -7.96 13.23 18.55
CA SER A 411 -8.20 13.54 17.15
C SER A 411 -9.61 14.10 16.97
N LYS A 412 -9.69 15.39 16.62
CA LYS A 412 -10.94 16.05 16.17
C LYS A 412 -11.46 15.35 14.92
N GLU A 413 -12.75 15.47 14.60
CA GLU A 413 -13.31 14.92 13.35
C GLU A 413 -12.81 15.71 12.15
N ILE A 414 -11.64 15.34 11.61
CA ILE A 414 -10.94 16.01 10.52
C ILE A 414 -10.83 15.03 9.35
N LEU A 415 -11.03 15.53 8.13
CA LEU A 415 -10.77 14.80 6.89
C LEU A 415 -9.57 15.43 6.18
N ALA A 416 -8.47 14.69 6.03
CA ALA A 416 -7.35 15.09 5.19
C ALA A 416 -7.42 14.36 3.84
N VAL A 417 -7.42 15.10 2.73
CA VAL A 417 -7.67 14.55 1.39
C VAL A 417 -6.41 14.05 0.67
N GLY A 418 -5.22 14.30 1.20
CA GLY A 418 -3.94 13.90 0.60
C GLY A 418 -3.47 14.84 -0.50
N GLY A 419 -2.56 14.35 -1.34
CA GLY A 419 -2.22 14.93 -2.66
C GLY A 419 -2.81 14.09 -3.79
N ASP A 420 -2.51 14.41 -5.05
CA ASP A 420 -3.12 13.71 -6.21
C ASP A 420 -2.40 12.41 -6.62
N MET A 421 -1.10 12.32 -6.36
CA MET A 421 -0.29 11.15 -6.69
C MET A 421 -0.33 10.12 -5.57
N LYS A 422 -0.42 8.84 -5.93
CA LYS A 422 -0.54 7.71 -5.00
C LYS A 422 -1.55 7.94 -3.85
N ASN A 423 -2.61 8.69 -4.12
CA ASN A 423 -3.48 9.31 -3.13
C ASN A 423 -3.99 8.31 -2.08
N THR A 424 -3.97 8.78 -0.83
CA THR A 424 -4.81 8.27 0.26
C THR A 424 -5.45 9.47 0.95
N PHE A 425 -6.65 9.28 1.53
CA PHE A 425 -7.22 10.21 2.49
C PHE A 425 -7.06 9.66 3.91
N SER A 426 -7.20 10.53 4.91
CA SER A 426 -7.23 10.14 6.32
C SER A 426 -8.38 10.84 7.03
N ILE A 427 -9.10 10.11 7.88
CA ILE A 427 -10.20 10.66 8.66
C ILE A 427 -10.04 10.29 10.14
N SER A 428 -10.27 11.23 11.04
CA SER A 428 -10.07 11.01 12.48
C SER A 428 -11.38 10.95 13.28
N LYS A 429 -11.36 10.15 14.34
CA LYS A 429 -12.41 10.11 15.38
C LYS A 429 -11.82 9.62 16.71
N GLY A 430 -12.03 10.39 17.77
CA GLY A 430 -11.61 10.02 19.12
C GLY A 430 -10.09 10.01 19.27
N ASN A 431 -9.49 8.82 19.36
CA ASN A 431 -8.03 8.65 19.48
C ASN A 431 -7.42 7.96 18.26
N TYR A 432 -8.12 7.96 17.12
CA TYR A 432 -7.70 7.20 15.95
C TYR A 432 -7.71 8.05 14.69
N ILE A 433 -6.77 7.70 13.81
CA ILE A 433 -6.71 8.14 12.43
C ILE A 433 -6.95 6.91 11.55
N TYR A 434 -8.01 6.94 10.75
CA TYR A 434 -8.35 5.92 9.78
C TYR A 434 -7.85 6.37 8.42
N GLN A 435 -6.78 5.74 7.94
CA GLN A 435 -6.28 5.98 6.59
C GLN A 435 -7.08 5.14 5.59
N GLY A 436 -7.58 5.78 4.54
CA GLY A 436 -8.23 5.12 3.41
C GLY A 436 -7.28 4.24 2.59
N PRO A 437 -7.82 3.35 1.75
CA PRO A 437 -6.99 2.56 0.85
C PRO A 437 -6.37 3.45 -0.24
N HIS A 438 -5.37 2.90 -0.94
CA HIS A 438 -4.74 3.55 -2.08
C HIS A 438 -5.75 3.82 -3.22
N ASN A 439 -5.90 5.08 -3.63
CA ASN A 439 -6.80 5.51 -4.69
C ASN A 439 -6.10 5.71 -6.05
N GLY A 440 -4.78 5.54 -6.13
CA GLY A 440 -4.01 5.73 -7.36
C GLY A 440 -3.70 7.21 -7.64
N GLU A 441 -3.68 7.59 -8.91
CA GLU A 441 -3.51 8.99 -9.35
C GLU A 441 -4.89 9.59 -9.64
N LEU A 442 -5.21 10.75 -9.06
CA LEU A 442 -6.53 11.40 -9.15
C LEU A 442 -6.76 12.20 -10.45
N ILE A 443 -6.12 11.80 -11.55
CA ILE A 443 -6.11 12.57 -12.80
C ILE A 443 -7.37 12.32 -13.64
N ASN A 444 -8.00 11.15 -13.51
CA ASN A 444 -9.18 10.76 -14.29
C ASN A 444 -10.45 10.71 -13.43
N TYR A 445 -11.59 10.81 -14.12
CA TYR A 445 -12.91 10.81 -13.49
C TYR A 445 -13.14 9.54 -12.66
N GLU A 446 -12.75 8.38 -13.16
CA GLU A 446 -12.93 7.09 -12.48
C GLU A 446 -12.16 7.03 -11.16
N SER A 447 -10.90 7.48 -11.14
CA SER A 447 -10.09 7.58 -9.92
C SER A 447 -10.70 8.55 -8.92
N LEU A 448 -11.17 9.72 -9.39
CA LEU A 448 -11.79 10.72 -8.54
C LEU A 448 -13.11 10.24 -7.94
N GLU A 449 -13.96 9.56 -8.71
CA GLU A 449 -15.20 8.97 -8.20
C GLU A 449 -14.94 7.83 -7.22
N ARG A 450 -13.92 6.99 -7.47
CA ARG A 450 -13.49 5.98 -6.50
C ARG A 450 -13.04 6.62 -5.19
N PHE A 451 -12.24 7.68 -5.27
CA PHE A 451 -11.79 8.45 -4.11
C PHE A 451 -12.97 9.01 -3.30
N LYS A 452 -13.92 9.69 -3.95
CA LYS A 452 -15.13 10.22 -3.29
C LYS A 452 -15.98 9.13 -2.65
N SER A 453 -16.21 8.03 -3.37
CA SER A 453 -16.98 6.88 -2.89
C SER A 453 -16.34 6.26 -1.64
N ASN A 454 -15.00 6.13 -1.64
CA ASN A 454 -14.26 5.62 -0.49
C ASN A 454 -14.37 6.56 0.72
N ILE A 455 -14.27 7.88 0.55
CA ILE A 455 -14.47 8.85 1.64
C ILE A 455 -15.88 8.73 2.22
N GLU A 456 -16.90 8.72 1.38
CA GLU A 456 -18.29 8.60 1.82
C GLU A 456 -18.57 7.26 2.50
N HIS A 457 -17.93 6.18 2.04
CA HIS A 457 -18.00 4.89 2.72
C HIS A 457 -17.36 4.97 4.11
N TYR A 458 -16.17 5.55 4.26
CA TYR A 458 -15.50 5.70 5.57
C TYR A 458 -16.30 6.58 6.54
N LYS A 459 -16.85 7.71 6.07
CA LYS A 459 -17.73 8.58 6.88
C LYS A 459 -18.92 7.80 7.43
N LYS A 460 -19.60 7.01 6.58
CA LYS A 460 -20.73 6.16 6.99
C LYS A 460 -20.31 5.01 7.90
N LEU A 461 -19.17 4.39 7.61
CA LEU A 461 -18.71 3.18 8.29
C LEU A 461 -18.22 3.45 9.70
N PHE A 462 -17.54 4.57 9.92
CA PHE A 462 -17.03 5.00 11.21
C PHE A 462 -17.91 6.05 11.89
N GLU A 463 -19.04 6.41 11.27
CA GLU A 463 -19.98 7.43 11.73
C GLU A 463 -19.26 8.74 12.07
N ILE A 464 -18.53 9.28 11.08
CA ILE A 464 -17.73 10.50 11.20
C ILE A 464 -18.34 11.60 10.35
N ASP A 465 -18.54 12.77 10.96
CA ASP A 465 -18.95 13.98 10.26
C ASP A 465 -17.85 15.06 10.36
N PRO A 466 -16.94 15.15 9.37
CA PRO A 466 -15.79 16.04 9.43
C PRO A 466 -16.17 17.50 9.69
N LYS A 467 -15.49 18.15 10.63
CA LYS A 467 -15.67 19.59 10.95
C LYS A 467 -14.65 20.49 10.26
N LEU A 468 -13.59 19.89 9.74
CA LEU A 468 -12.51 20.54 9.01
C LEU A 468 -12.01 19.59 7.91
N ILE A 469 -11.75 20.14 6.73
CA ILE A 469 -11.10 19.41 5.64
C ILE A 469 -9.70 19.99 5.43
N VAL A 470 -8.70 19.13 5.32
CA VAL A 470 -7.31 19.51 5.13
C VAL A 470 -6.87 19.04 3.77
N HIS A 471 -6.23 19.92 3.00
CA HIS A 471 -5.74 19.62 1.66
C HIS A 471 -4.31 20.12 1.47
N ASP A 472 -3.68 19.71 0.37
CA ASP A 472 -2.37 20.23 -0.02
C ASP A 472 -2.47 21.73 -0.39
N LEU A 473 -1.39 22.49 -0.23
CA LEU A 473 -1.33 23.88 -0.71
C LEU A 473 -1.50 23.99 -2.23
N HIS A 474 -1.25 22.92 -2.98
CA HIS A 474 -1.43 22.94 -4.43
C HIS A 474 -2.89 23.25 -4.81
N PRO A 475 -3.16 24.38 -5.50
CA PRO A 475 -4.52 24.82 -5.77
C PRO A 475 -5.23 23.97 -6.83
N ASP A 476 -4.49 23.44 -7.81
CA ASP A 476 -5.08 22.70 -8.93
C ASP A 476 -5.24 21.20 -8.72
N TYR A 477 -4.84 20.66 -7.55
CA TYR A 477 -5.07 19.25 -7.25
C TYR A 477 -6.55 18.93 -7.21
N GLU A 478 -6.96 17.80 -7.79
CA GLU A 478 -8.34 17.32 -7.77
C GLU A 478 -8.79 17.01 -6.33
N SER A 479 -7.86 16.55 -5.48
CA SER A 479 -8.09 16.44 -4.03
C SER A 479 -8.38 17.80 -3.37
N SER A 480 -7.61 18.85 -3.67
CA SER A 480 -7.83 20.22 -3.17
C SER A 480 -9.14 20.83 -3.69
N LYS A 481 -9.45 20.65 -4.97
CA LYS A 481 -10.74 21.06 -5.57
C LYS A 481 -11.92 20.35 -4.92
N TYR A 482 -11.80 19.04 -4.65
CA TYR A 482 -12.81 18.31 -3.89
C TYR A 482 -13.00 18.88 -2.48
N ALA A 483 -11.92 19.18 -1.76
CA ALA A 483 -12.01 19.81 -0.45
C ALA A 483 -12.77 21.15 -0.51
N GLY A 484 -12.45 22.01 -1.49
CA GLY A 484 -13.14 23.29 -1.70
C GLY A 484 -14.59 23.17 -2.19
N SER A 485 -14.99 22.03 -2.76
CA SER A 485 -16.37 21.78 -3.20
C SER A 485 -17.33 21.46 -2.05
N LEU A 486 -16.80 21.17 -0.86
CA LEU A 486 -17.59 20.81 0.32
C LEU A 486 -17.90 22.06 1.16
N ASN A 487 -19.12 22.13 1.70
CA ASN A 487 -19.55 23.22 2.60
C ASN A 487 -19.02 23.02 4.03
N ILE A 488 -17.71 22.78 4.17
CA ILE A 488 -17.01 22.55 5.43
C ILE A 488 -15.74 23.41 5.40
N PRO A 489 -15.33 24.06 6.50
CA PRO A 489 -14.08 24.82 6.55
C PRO A 489 -12.89 24.00 6.02
N THR A 490 -11.99 24.66 5.29
CA THR A 490 -10.79 24.04 4.72
C THR A 490 -9.50 24.64 5.28
N LEU A 491 -8.43 23.85 5.33
CA LEU A 491 -7.08 24.28 5.68
C LEU A 491 -6.07 23.70 4.68
N GLY A 492 -5.28 24.57 4.04
CA GLY A 492 -4.16 24.18 3.21
C GLY A 492 -2.92 23.88 4.04
N VAL A 493 -2.22 22.78 3.75
CA VAL A 493 -1.00 22.36 4.44
C VAL A 493 0.12 22.11 3.44
N GLN A 494 1.33 22.56 3.78
CA GLN A 494 2.48 22.43 2.90
C GLN A 494 2.89 20.95 2.75
N HIS A 495 3.06 20.54 1.50
CA HIS A 495 3.30 19.16 1.08
C HIS A 495 4.46 18.48 1.82
N HIS A 496 5.63 19.12 1.84
CA HIS A 496 6.84 18.56 2.42
C HIS A 496 6.82 18.56 3.95
N HIS A 497 6.13 19.50 4.59
CA HIS A 497 5.87 19.49 6.02
C HIS A 497 4.97 18.31 6.39
N ALA A 498 3.94 18.03 5.58
CA ALA A 498 3.10 16.83 5.75
C ALA A 498 3.91 15.52 5.58
N HIS A 499 4.88 15.46 4.67
CA HIS A 499 5.83 14.34 4.59
C HIS A 499 6.58 14.16 5.91
N ILE A 500 7.20 15.21 6.43
CA ILE A 500 7.98 15.10 7.69
C ILE A 500 7.08 14.73 8.87
N VAL A 501 5.91 15.36 9.00
CA VAL A 501 4.99 15.08 10.10
C VAL A 501 4.45 13.65 10.04
N SER A 502 4.18 13.10 8.87
CA SER A 502 3.78 11.69 8.77
C SER A 502 4.88 10.74 9.25
N CYS A 503 6.16 11.03 8.96
CA CYS A 503 7.31 10.29 9.51
C CYS A 503 7.41 10.41 11.04
N MET A 504 7.19 11.61 11.57
CA MET A 504 7.18 11.86 13.02
C MET A 504 6.06 11.09 13.72
N VAL A 505 4.86 11.03 13.12
CA VAL A 505 3.71 10.27 13.63
C VAL A 505 4.00 8.77 13.65
N ASP A 506 4.58 8.23 12.57
CA ASP A 506 4.98 6.81 12.50
C ASP A 506 5.96 6.43 13.62
N ASN A 507 6.84 7.36 13.99
CA ASN A 507 7.83 7.19 15.05
C ASN A 507 7.36 7.65 16.43
N LYS A 508 6.09 8.06 16.59
CA LYS A 508 5.52 8.59 17.85
C LYS A 508 6.38 9.71 18.46
N TYR A 509 6.87 10.62 17.60
CA TYR A 509 7.75 11.72 17.99
C TYR A 509 7.06 13.07 17.73
N SER A 510 7.16 14.01 18.67
CA SER A 510 6.43 15.30 18.63
C SER A 510 7.31 16.55 18.68
N GLU A 511 8.55 16.41 19.15
CA GLU A 511 9.48 17.54 19.33
C GLU A 511 10.07 18.04 18.00
N LYS A 512 10.79 19.16 18.04
CA LYS A 512 11.45 19.72 16.85
C LYS A 512 12.47 18.74 16.25
N VAL A 513 12.50 18.68 14.92
CA VAL A 513 13.42 17.86 14.13
C VAL A 513 14.03 18.67 12.98
N ILE A 514 15.18 18.21 12.49
CA ILE A 514 15.66 18.52 11.15
C ILE A 514 14.89 17.59 10.19
N GLY A 515 13.95 18.13 9.44
CA GLY A 515 13.21 17.41 8.42
C GLY A 515 13.92 17.45 7.09
N VAL A 516 14.22 16.30 6.50
CA VAL A 516 14.76 16.16 5.14
C VAL A 516 13.67 15.60 4.25
N ALA A 517 13.10 16.44 3.40
CA ALA A 517 11.95 16.10 2.55
C ALA A 517 12.38 16.09 1.08
N PHE A 518 12.81 14.92 0.60
CA PHE A 518 13.31 14.74 -0.77
C PHE A 518 12.28 13.98 -1.61
N ASP A 519 11.80 14.64 -2.66
CA ASP A 519 10.70 14.14 -3.46
C ASP A 519 10.81 14.55 -4.94
N GLY A 520 9.86 14.09 -5.75
CA GLY A 520 9.69 14.49 -7.15
C GLY A 520 9.14 15.90 -7.29
N THR A 521 8.00 16.19 -6.69
CA THR A 521 7.34 17.49 -6.82
C THR A 521 6.46 17.76 -5.63
N GLY A 522 6.59 18.94 -5.04
CA GLY A 522 5.54 19.51 -4.20
C GLY A 522 5.44 21.01 -4.41
N TYR A 523 4.26 21.56 -4.18
CA TYR A 523 3.99 22.97 -4.37
C TYR A 523 4.72 23.82 -3.32
N GLY A 524 5.60 24.70 -3.78
CA GLY A 524 6.31 25.66 -2.93
C GLY A 524 5.49 26.91 -2.66
N GLU A 525 5.66 27.49 -1.47
CA GLU A 525 4.97 28.74 -1.10
C GLU A 525 5.41 29.95 -1.94
N ASP A 526 6.54 29.83 -2.62
CA ASP A 526 7.07 30.81 -3.57
C ASP A 526 6.61 30.55 -5.02
N ASN A 527 5.60 29.67 -5.22
CA ASN A 527 5.13 29.18 -6.51
C ASN A 527 6.19 28.41 -7.33
N SER A 528 7.24 27.92 -6.68
CA SER A 528 8.26 27.05 -7.28
C SER A 528 7.94 25.57 -7.04
N ILE A 529 8.61 24.69 -7.78
CA ILE A 529 8.51 23.24 -7.58
C ILE A 529 9.57 22.79 -6.59
N TRP A 530 9.16 22.44 -5.37
CA TRP A 530 10.06 21.94 -4.34
C TRP A 530 10.28 20.42 -4.44
N GLY A 531 11.33 19.92 -3.79
CA GLY A 531 11.63 18.49 -3.69
C GLY A 531 13.02 18.12 -3.17
N SER A 532 13.77 19.06 -2.60
CA SER A 532 15.06 18.78 -1.93
C SER A 532 15.20 19.56 -0.62
N GLU A 533 14.12 19.60 0.15
CA GLU A 533 13.96 20.61 1.19
C GLU A 533 14.49 20.15 2.55
N PHE A 534 15.14 21.07 3.26
CA PHE A 534 15.49 20.95 4.67
C PHE A 534 14.64 21.91 5.50
N PHE A 535 13.98 21.36 6.52
CA PHE A 535 13.15 22.10 7.45
C PHE A 535 13.65 21.96 8.88
N ILE A 536 13.45 23.00 9.68
CA ILE A 536 13.33 22.86 11.13
C ILE A 536 11.85 22.89 11.46
N CYS A 537 11.28 21.78 11.92
CA CYS A 537 9.85 21.65 12.07
C CYS A 537 9.43 20.77 13.25
N ASN A 538 8.18 20.91 13.66
CA ASN A 538 7.48 20.00 14.56
C ASN A 538 6.10 19.66 13.96
N LEU A 539 5.18 19.14 14.77
CA LEU A 539 3.83 18.77 14.32
C LEU A 539 2.94 19.96 13.91
N LYS A 540 3.37 21.21 14.13
CA LYS A 540 2.56 22.42 13.92
C LYS A 540 3.21 23.42 12.97
N GLU A 541 4.48 23.74 13.22
CA GLU A 541 5.24 24.79 12.53
C GLU A 541 6.43 24.19 11.79
N TYR A 542 6.85 24.87 10.72
CA TYR A 542 8.09 24.59 10.01
C TYR A 542 8.78 25.88 9.58
N LYS A 543 10.10 25.80 9.41
CA LYS A 543 10.95 26.82 8.79
C LYS A 543 11.80 26.17 7.73
N ARG A 544 11.72 26.63 6.48
CA ARG A 544 12.63 26.21 5.40
C ARG A 544 14.02 26.79 5.66
N VAL A 545 15.02 25.93 5.73
CA VAL A 545 16.40 26.31 6.12
C VAL A 545 17.46 25.82 5.15
N GLY A 546 17.09 25.03 4.13
CA GLY A 546 18.00 24.73 3.04
C GLY A 546 17.34 23.95 1.92
N HIS A 547 17.95 23.99 0.73
CA HIS A 547 17.48 23.32 -0.47
C HIS A 547 18.56 23.29 -1.57
N LEU A 548 18.31 22.52 -2.65
CA LEU A 548 19.07 22.70 -3.89
C LEU A 548 18.72 24.04 -4.54
N ASP A 549 19.71 24.71 -5.10
CA ASP A 549 19.49 25.93 -5.87
C ASP A 549 18.53 25.70 -7.04
N TYR A 550 17.78 26.73 -7.40
CA TYR A 550 16.73 26.61 -8.41
C TYR A 550 17.31 26.44 -9.82
N VAL A 551 16.85 25.42 -10.52
CA VAL A 551 17.02 25.27 -11.97
C VAL A 551 15.66 25.35 -12.63
N ARG A 552 15.57 26.05 -13.77
CA ARG A 552 14.31 26.22 -14.48
C ARG A 552 14.07 25.07 -15.46
N PHE A 553 12.91 24.43 -15.36
CA PHE A 553 12.51 23.33 -16.25
C PHE A 553 11.32 23.72 -17.12
N LEU A 554 11.31 23.27 -18.38
CA LEU A 554 10.19 23.51 -19.29
C LEU A 554 8.98 22.65 -18.97
N GLY A 555 7.79 23.25 -18.99
CA GLY A 555 6.54 22.50 -19.18
C GLY A 555 5.82 22.00 -17.92
N GLY A 556 6.24 22.40 -16.71
CA GLY A 556 5.52 22.09 -15.47
C GLY A 556 5.22 20.59 -15.31
N ASP A 557 4.00 20.24 -14.88
CA ASP A 557 3.58 18.84 -14.67
C ASP A 557 3.63 17.97 -15.95
N ALA A 558 3.44 18.58 -17.13
CA ALA A 558 3.53 17.85 -18.40
C ALA A 558 4.94 17.33 -18.70
N SER A 559 5.97 17.89 -18.04
CA SER A 559 7.37 17.54 -18.24
C SER A 559 7.91 16.46 -17.29
N LEU A 560 7.11 16.03 -16.30
CA LEU A 560 7.52 15.07 -15.26
C LEU A 560 7.99 13.72 -15.81
N ARG A 561 7.57 13.39 -17.04
CA ARG A 561 7.94 12.15 -17.71
C ARG A 561 9.08 12.32 -18.71
N GLU A 562 9.55 13.54 -18.96
CA GLU A 562 10.48 13.87 -20.04
C GLU A 562 11.84 14.27 -19.47
N GLY A 563 12.58 13.31 -18.91
CA GLY A 563 13.91 13.50 -18.32
C GLY A 563 14.91 14.18 -19.27
N TYR A 564 14.76 14.01 -20.58
CA TYR A 564 15.58 14.73 -21.58
C TYR A 564 15.42 16.26 -21.50
N LYS A 565 14.23 16.79 -21.20
CA LYS A 565 14.03 18.24 -21.00
C LYS A 565 14.75 18.75 -19.76
N ILE A 566 14.78 17.93 -18.71
CA ILE A 566 15.47 18.22 -17.46
C ILE A 566 16.99 18.24 -17.67
N ALA A 567 17.53 17.22 -18.35
CA ALA A 567 18.94 17.16 -18.75
C ALA A 567 19.36 18.39 -19.57
N LEU A 568 18.57 18.78 -20.57
CA LEU A 568 18.82 19.98 -21.38
C LEU A 568 18.81 21.27 -20.57
N SER A 569 17.96 21.35 -19.55
CA SER A 569 17.92 22.52 -18.66
C SER A 569 19.19 22.64 -17.83
N TYR A 570 19.77 21.53 -17.37
CA TYR A 570 21.08 21.54 -16.71
C TYR A 570 22.20 21.93 -17.68
N LEU A 571 22.23 21.35 -18.88
CA LEU A 571 23.23 21.67 -19.91
C LEU A 571 23.20 23.15 -20.31
N TYR A 572 22.00 23.73 -20.44
CA TYR A 572 21.81 25.16 -20.73
C TYR A 572 22.51 26.09 -19.73
N ASN A 573 22.53 25.70 -18.45
CA ASN A 573 23.10 26.50 -17.37
C ASN A 573 24.61 26.25 -17.13
N ILE A 574 25.21 25.24 -17.77
CA ILE A 574 26.63 24.89 -17.59
C ILE A 574 27.44 25.30 -18.84
N ASP A 575 27.26 24.56 -19.94
CA ASP A 575 27.90 24.83 -21.22
C ASP A 575 27.16 24.06 -22.32
N LEU A 576 26.65 24.80 -23.31
CA LEU A 576 25.84 24.29 -24.40
C LEU A 576 26.67 23.54 -25.44
N ASP A 577 27.96 23.84 -25.63
CA ASP A 577 28.74 23.14 -26.65
C ASP A 577 29.00 21.67 -26.28
N ARG A 578 28.92 21.34 -24.98
CA ARG A 578 28.91 19.96 -24.46
C ARG A 578 27.65 19.16 -24.84
N ILE A 579 26.62 19.80 -25.39
CA ILE A 579 25.40 19.14 -25.92
C ILE A 579 25.75 18.22 -27.11
N LYS A 580 26.80 18.57 -27.88
CA LYS A 580 27.17 17.84 -29.12
C LYS A 580 27.91 16.55 -28.78
N GLY A 581 27.17 15.51 -28.39
CA GLY A 581 27.70 14.14 -28.26
C GLY A 581 27.07 13.28 -27.16
N ILE A 582 26.36 13.89 -26.20
CA ILE A 582 25.85 13.20 -25.01
C ILE A 582 24.40 12.69 -25.18
N LEU A 583 23.56 13.42 -25.92
CA LEU A 583 22.15 13.04 -26.14
C LEU A 583 21.93 12.68 -27.61
N ASP A 584 21.24 11.57 -27.86
CA ASP A 584 21.04 10.98 -29.19
C ASP A 584 20.59 12.00 -30.25
N THR A 585 21.10 11.82 -31.48
CA THR A 585 20.93 12.72 -32.62
C THR A 585 19.47 12.91 -33.04
N ASN A 586 18.58 12.02 -32.61
CA ASN A 586 17.13 12.06 -32.89
C ASN A 586 16.41 13.30 -32.33
N TYR A 587 16.96 13.99 -31.33
CA TYR A 587 16.34 15.19 -30.74
C TYR A 587 16.98 16.51 -31.20
N LYS A 588 17.87 16.48 -32.21
CA LYS A 588 18.65 17.66 -32.64
C LYS A 588 17.78 18.87 -33.01
N LYS A 589 16.67 18.64 -33.72
CA LYS A 589 15.69 19.70 -34.08
C LYS A 589 14.86 20.18 -32.87
N THR A 590 14.72 19.36 -31.85
CA THR A 590 13.99 19.68 -30.61
C THR A 590 14.82 20.56 -29.69
N TYR A 591 16.16 20.49 -29.76
CA TYR A 591 17.08 21.26 -28.91
C TYR A 591 17.00 22.77 -29.14
N ASP A 592 17.05 23.25 -30.39
CA ASP A 592 17.00 24.68 -30.71
C ASP A 592 15.67 25.32 -30.25
N ILE A 593 14.59 24.55 -30.30
CA ILE A 593 13.27 24.96 -29.84
C ILE A 593 13.23 25.02 -28.31
N ILE A 594 13.70 23.97 -27.62
CA ILE A 594 13.79 23.92 -26.16
C ILE A 594 14.65 25.07 -25.63
N TYR A 595 15.77 25.37 -26.30
CA TYR A 595 16.63 26.50 -25.97
C TYR A 595 15.86 27.83 -25.95
N LYS A 596 15.13 28.13 -27.03
CA LYS A 596 14.34 29.37 -27.15
C LYS A 596 13.21 29.45 -26.10
N LEU A 597 12.71 28.29 -25.65
CA LEU A 597 11.68 28.23 -24.64
C LEU A 597 12.24 28.34 -23.21
N LEU A 598 13.47 27.89 -22.97
CA LEU A 598 14.10 27.96 -21.64
C LEU A 598 14.40 29.40 -21.22
N SER A 599 14.70 30.27 -22.19
CA SER A 599 14.85 31.72 -21.95
C SER A 599 13.51 32.43 -21.68
N ASP A 600 12.37 31.80 -21.99
CA ASP A 600 11.05 32.33 -21.68
C ASP A 600 10.63 31.93 -20.25
N THR A 601 10.65 32.90 -19.34
CA THR A 601 10.28 32.70 -17.94
C THR A 601 8.81 32.35 -17.74
N LYS A 602 7.96 32.53 -18.75
CA LYS A 602 6.54 32.12 -18.69
C LYS A 602 6.33 30.64 -19.00
N LYS A 603 7.33 29.95 -19.55
CA LYS A 603 7.25 28.54 -19.99
C LYS A 603 8.21 27.62 -19.26
N SER A 604 9.11 28.21 -18.48
CA SER A 604 10.06 27.53 -17.62
C SER A 604 9.71 27.79 -16.17
N TYR A 605 9.78 26.80 -15.29
CA TYR A 605 9.41 26.90 -13.89
C TYR A 605 10.61 26.60 -13.00
N PRO A 606 10.90 27.44 -11.98
CA PRO A 606 11.99 27.18 -11.05
C PRO A 606 11.68 25.92 -10.22
N SER A 607 12.68 25.07 -10.06
CA SER A 607 12.57 23.85 -9.26
C SER A 607 13.83 23.54 -8.48
N SER A 608 13.63 23.12 -7.23
CA SER A 608 14.63 22.55 -6.33
C SER A 608 14.42 21.04 -6.18
N SER A 609 13.83 20.36 -7.15
CA SER A 609 13.45 18.95 -6.99
C SER A 609 14.64 17.99 -7.04
N MET A 610 14.75 17.12 -6.03
CA MET A 610 15.69 16.01 -6.04
C MET A 610 15.29 14.96 -7.08
N GLY A 611 14.00 14.62 -7.20
CA GLY A 611 13.54 13.67 -8.22
C GLY A 611 13.85 14.13 -9.65
N ARG A 612 13.73 15.43 -9.94
CA ARG A 612 14.13 15.98 -11.25
C ARG A 612 15.64 15.91 -11.46
N LEU A 613 16.46 16.13 -10.43
CA LEU A 613 17.90 15.90 -10.53
C LEU A 613 18.22 14.45 -10.93
N PHE A 614 17.55 13.46 -10.33
CA PHE A 614 17.67 12.06 -10.73
C PHE A 614 17.24 11.83 -12.19
N ASP A 615 16.10 12.36 -12.63
CA ASP A 615 15.62 12.21 -14.01
C ASP A 615 16.60 12.83 -15.03
N GLY A 616 17.15 14.00 -14.71
CA GLY A 616 18.15 14.67 -15.53
C GLY A 616 19.44 13.85 -15.65
N VAL A 617 19.97 13.35 -14.53
CA VAL A 617 21.18 12.51 -14.52
C VAL A 617 20.95 11.20 -15.27
N ALA A 618 19.81 10.54 -15.07
CA ALA A 618 19.46 9.31 -15.80
C ALA A 618 19.42 9.52 -17.32
N SER A 619 18.88 10.66 -17.75
CA SER A 619 18.85 11.02 -19.17
C SER A 619 20.25 11.36 -19.70
N LEU A 620 21.11 12.03 -18.92
CA LEU A 620 22.50 12.32 -19.32
C LEU A 620 23.33 11.04 -19.48
N LEU A 621 23.04 10.00 -18.68
CA LEU A 621 23.68 8.69 -18.79
C LEU A 621 23.03 7.76 -19.84
N ASN A 622 22.11 8.29 -20.66
CA ASN A 622 21.41 7.53 -21.70
C ASN A 622 20.62 6.31 -21.17
N LEU A 623 20.16 6.38 -19.91
CA LEU A 623 19.38 5.31 -19.27
C LEU A 623 17.88 5.49 -19.49
N CYS A 624 17.37 6.70 -19.22
CA CYS A 624 15.95 6.99 -19.31
C CYS A 624 15.73 8.43 -19.78
N HIS A 625 15.35 8.60 -21.05
CA HIS A 625 14.95 9.90 -21.58
C HIS A 625 13.48 10.22 -21.31
N THR A 626 12.63 9.20 -21.32
CA THR A 626 11.18 9.35 -21.10
C THR A 626 10.69 8.24 -20.21
N SER A 627 10.18 8.60 -19.04
CA SER A 627 9.62 7.68 -18.07
C SER A 627 8.19 7.31 -18.44
N SER A 628 7.89 6.02 -18.41
CA SER A 628 6.55 5.45 -18.60
C SER A 628 5.75 5.40 -17.29
N PHE A 629 6.42 5.50 -16.14
CA PHE A 629 5.81 5.64 -14.82
C PHE A 629 6.68 6.49 -13.91
N GLU A 630 6.08 7.01 -12.84
CA GLU A 630 6.76 7.85 -11.86
C GLU A 630 7.92 7.11 -11.16
N GLY A 631 9.08 7.77 -11.08
CA GLY A 631 10.29 7.23 -10.43
C GLY A 631 11.09 6.23 -11.26
N GLU A 632 10.69 5.95 -12.51
CA GLU A 632 11.37 4.97 -13.37
C GLU A 632 12.86 5.28 -13.54
N ALA A 633 13.20 6.52 -13.88
CA ALA A 633 14.59 6.94 -14.10
C ALA A 633 15.45 6.79 -12.83
N ALA A 634 14.90 7.16 -11.67
CA ALA A 634 15.57 7.01 -10.38
C ALA A 634 15.79 5.52 -10.01
N ILE A 635 14.81 4.65 -10.27
CA ILE A 635 14.92 3.20 -10.06
C ILE A 635 15.98 2.59 -10.99
N MET A 636 16.04 3.04 -12.25
CA MET A 636 17.04 2.57 -13.20
C MET A 636 18.45 2.98 -12.79
N LEU A 637 18.64 4.22 -12.34
CA LEU A 637 19.91 4.70 -11.78
C LEU A 637 20.35 3.87 -10.56
N GLU A 638 19.44 3.59 -9.62
CA GLU A 638 19.72 2.73 -8.46
C GLU A 638 20.09 1.30 -8.89
N SER A 639 19.46 0.79 -9.94
CA SER A 639 19.64 -0.60 -10.38
C SER A 639 20.97 -0.87 -11.10
N ILE A 640 21.69 0.17 -11.52
CA ILE A 640 23.01 0.02 -12.16
C ILE A 640 24.18 0.29 -11.20
N LEU A 641 23.93 0.50 -9.91
CA LEU A 641 25.00 0.75 -8.94
C LEU A 641 26.04 -0.39 -8.94
N GLU A 642 27.32 -0.02 -9.02
CA GLU A 642 28.45 -0.97 -8.94
C GLU A 642 28.47 -1.72 -7.59
N THR A 643 28.12 -1.03 -6.51
CA THR A 643 28.02 -1.58 -5.15
C THR A 643 26.95 -0.81 -4.36
N GLU A 644 26.44 -1.41 -3.28
CA GLU A 644 25.51 -0.77 -2.35
C GLU A 644 26.22 0.01 -1.22
N THR A 645 27.55 -0.08 -1.16
CA THR A 645 28.38 0.61 -0.16
C THR A 645 28.67 2.05 -0.57
N LEU A 646 28.59 2.98 0.38
CA LEU A 646 28.96 4.39 0.17
C LEU A 646 30.41 4.53 -0.34
N ASP A 647 30.60 5.42 -1.32
CA ASP A 647 31.91 5.73 -1.92
C ASP A 647 32.17 7.26 -1.90
N ILE A 648 33.28 7.68 -2.50
CA ILE A 648 33.64 9.08 -2.71
C ILE A 648 32.67 9.70 -3.74
N GLY A 649 31.85 10.64 -3.26
CA GLY A 649 30.96 11.44 -4.10
C GLY A 649 31.68 12.52 -4.91
N TYR A 650 30.90 13.36 -5.56
CA TYR A 650 31.34 14.61 -6.18
C TYR A 650 31.40 15.74 -5.15
N ASP A 651 32.23 16.74 -5.42
CA ASP A 651 32.33 17.93 -4.59
C ASP A 651 31.14 18.86 -4.79
N PHE A 652 30.67 19.44 -3.69
CA PHE A 652 29.63 20.47 -3.68
C PHE A 652 29.92 21.45 -2.54
N ASN A 653 29.48 22.69 -2.73
CA ASN A 653 29.60 23.75 -1.74
C ASN A 653 28.23 24.13 -1.17
N ILE A 654 28.16 24.29 0.15
CA ILE A 654 26.99 24.82 0.84
C ILE A 654 27.21 26.32 1.02
N LYS A 655 26.30 27.14 0.48
CA LYS A 655 26.31 28.59 0.64
C LYS A 655 25.21 28.99 1.60
N ASP A 656 25.51 29.84 2.57
CA ASP A 656 24.49 30.51 3.38
C ASP A 656 23.95 31.73 2.64
N ASN A 657 22.64 31.77 2.44
CA ASN A 657 21.91 32.90 1.90
C ASN A 657 20.86 33.37 2.92
N ASN A 658 21.28 34.25 3.84
CA ASN A 658 20.45 34.83 4.91
C ASN A 658 19.78 33.78 5.82
N GLY A 659 20.53 32.75 6.24
CA GLY A 659 20.03 31.68 7.10
C GLY A 659 19.31 30.56 6.34
N ILE A 660 19.42 30.53 5.02
CA ILE A 660 18.99 29.43 4.15
C ILE A 660 20.21 28.87 3.43
N TYR A 661 20.48 27.59 3.66
CA TYR A 661 21.61 26.88 3.09
C TYR A 661 21.30 26.32 1.69
N ILE A 662 22.06 26.75 0.70
CA ILE A 662 21.84 26.42 -0.71
C ILE A 662 23.00 25.60 -1.26
N VAL A 663 22.68 24.53 -1.98
CA VAL A 663 23.65 23.72 -2.75
C VAL A 663 23.32 23.77 -4.23
N SER A 664 24.30 24.13 -5.06
CA SER A 664 24.07 24.21 -6.51
C SER A 664 24.10 22.82 -7.16
N PRO A 665 22.99 22.36 -7.78
CA PRO A 665 23.00 21.09 -8.52
C PRO A 665 23.89 21.17 -9.77
N LEU A 666 24.14 22.37 -10.31
CA LEU A 666 24.97 22.57 -11.50
C LEU A 666 26.41 22.13 -11.28
N GLN A 667 26.95 22.30 -10.07
CA GLN A 667 28.30 21.84 -9.74
C GLN A 667 28.39 20.31 -9.84
N ILE A 668 27.40 19.61 -9.28
CA ILE A 668 27.32 18.14 -9.30
C ILE A 668 27.16 17.64 -10.73
N VAL A 669 26.23 18.22 -11.50
CA VAL A 669 26.01 17.83 -12.90
C VAL A 669 27.26 18.10 -13.75
N ASN A 670 27.96 19.21 -13.54
CA ASN A 670 29.20 19.50 -14.26
C ASN A 670 30.27 18.43 -14.01
N SER A 671 30.43 17.95 -12.78
CA SER A 671 31.35 16.85 -12.47
C SER A 671 30.93 15.53 -13.13
N ILE A 672 29.63 15.24 -13.21
CA ILE A 672 29.10 14.08 -13.95
C ILE A 672 29.45 14.19 -15.44
N LEU A 673 29.29 15.37 -16.05
CA LEU A 673 29.64 15.58 -17.46
C LEU A 673 31.14 15.34 -17.73
N ILE A 674 32.00 15.78 -16.82
CA ILE A 674 33.46 15.51 -16.90
C ILE A 674 33.72 14.00 -16.85
N ASP A 675 33.05 13.25 -15.96
CA ASP A 675 33.20 11.79 -15.89
C ASP A 675 32.70 11.09 -17.17
N ILE A 676 31.60 11.57 -17.78
CA ILE A 676 31.09 11.07 -19.06
C ILE A 676 32.13 11.29 -20.18
N GLU A 677 32.71 12.48 -20.27
CA GLU A 677 33.75 12.80 -21.26
C GLU A 677 35.01 11.94 -21.08
N ASN A 678 35.37 11.67 -19.83
CA ASN A 678 36.47 10.77 -19.46
C ASN A 678 36.12 9.28 -19.62
N LYS A 679 34.91 8.95 -20.10
CA LYS A 679 34.43 7.58 -20.34
C LYS A 679 34.46 6.70 -19.08
N ILE A 680 34.18 7.30 -17.92
CA ILE A 680 33.98 6.54 -16.68
C ILE A 680 32.73 5.65 -16.84
N PRO A 681 32.74 4.39 -16.39
CA PRO A 681 31.57 3.52 -16.44
C PRO A 681 30.35 4.14 -15.77
N ILE A 682 29.16 3.96 -16.38
CA ILE A 682 27.93 4.61 -15.89
C ILE A 682 27.52 4.10 -14.51
N GLU A 683 27.85 2.86 -14.18
CA GLU A 683 27.64 2.22 -12.88
C GLU A 683 28.43 2.97 -11.79
N ARG A 684 29.66 3.36 -12.12
CA ARG A 684 30.54 4.15 -11.26
C ARG A 684 30.02 5.58 -11.10
N ILE A 685 29.57 6.20 -12.19
CA ILE A 685 28.99 7.55 -12.14
C ILE A 685 27.72 7.55 -11.28
N SER A 686 26.85 6.55 -11.44
CA SER A 686 25.65 6.40 -10.61
C SER A 686 26.01 6.27 -9.13
N LEU A 687 27.02 5.44 -8.79
CA LEU A 687 27.49 5.28 -7.41
C LEU A 687 28.01 6.59 -6.81
N ARG A 688 28.83 7.33 -7.55
CA ARG A 688 29.35 8.63 -7.11
C ARG A 688 28.22 9.65 -6.94
N PHE A 689 27.27 9.69 -7.86
CA PHE A 689 26.09 10.57 -7.77
C PHE A 689 25.27 10.26 -6.52
N HIS A 690 24.88 9.00 -6.29
CA HIS A 690 24.14 8.62 -5.09
C HIS A 690 24.92 8.92 -3.80
N SER A 691 26.23 8.64 -3.80
CA SER A 691 27.10 8.96 -2.66
C SER A 691 27.17 10.47 -2.40
N THR A 692 27.11 11.29 -3.44
CA THR A 692 27.04 12.76 -3.33
C THR A 692 25.77 13.19 -2.61
N ILE A 693 24.62 12.59 -2.93
CA ILE A 693 23.34 12.92 -2.28
C ILE A 693 23.36 12.53 -0.80
N VAL A 694 23.92 11.36 -0.45
CA VAL A 694 24.11 10.97 0.95
C VAL A 694 24.99 11.98 1.68
N ASN A 695 26.15 12.32 1.10
CA ASN A 695 27.08 13.28 1.67
C ASN A 695 26.46 14.67 1.83
N TYR A 696 25.62 15.10 0.87
CA TYR A 696 24.85 16.34 0.92
C TYR A 696 23.92 16.36 2.13
N ILE A 697 23.11 15.31 2.32
CA ILE A 697 22.19 15.22 3.46
C ILE A 697 22.95 15.26 4.78
N VAL A 698 24.01 14.44 4.92
CA VAL A 698 24.79 14.33 6.16
C VAL A 698 25.44 15.67 6.51
N LYS A 699 26.14 16.31 5.57
CA LYS A 699 26.79 17.61 5.80
C LYS A 699 25.77 18.69 6.17
N MET A 700 24.66 18.79 5.45
CA MET A 700 23.60 19.77 5.78
C MET A 700 23.05 19.54 7.19
N CYS A 701 22.80 18.30 7.60
CA CYS A 701 22.34 17.99 8.95
C CYS A 701 23.39 18.38 10.01
N GLU A 702 24.68 18.20 9.74
CA GLU A 702 25.76 18.66 10.64
C GLU A 702 25.74 20.18 10.82
N PHE A 703 25.62 20.97 9.74
CA PHE A 703 25.47 22.44 9.81
C PHE A 703 24.22 22.85 10.60
N LEU A 704 23.06 22.28 10.24
CA LEU A 704 21.79 22.61 10.89
C LEU A 704 21.76 22.22 12.37
N ARG A 705 22.46 21.15 12.76
CA ARG A 705 22.60 20.81 14.19
C ARG A 705 23.33 21.89 14.96
N LEU A 706 24.39 22.47 14.38
CA LEU A 706 25.18 23.52 15.05
C LEU A 706 24.35 24.79 15.24
N ASP A 707 23.60 25.20 14.22
CA ASP A 707 22.84 26.46 14.28
C ASP A 707 21.57 26.37 15.13
N PHE A 708 20.87 25.24 15.05
CA PHE A 708 19.55 25.08 15.69
C PHE A 708 19.59 24.22 16.96
N ASN A 709 20.73 23.61 17.29
CA ASN A 709 20.91 22.70 18.42
C ASN A 709 19.91 21.52 18.43
N ILE A 710 19.66 20.93 17.25
CA ILE A 710 18.74 19.79 17.07
C ILE A 710 19.52 18.55 16.67
N ASN A 711 19.33 17.46 17.41
CA ASN A 711 20.01 16.18 17.18
C ASN A 711 19.11 15.09 16.59
N VAL A 712 17.87 15.43 16.20
CA VAL A 712 16.92 14.48 15.62
C VAL A 712 16.65 14.84 14.16
N VAL A 713 16.78 13.86 13.28
CA VAL A 713 16.59 14.01 11.83
C VAL A 713 15.44 13.11 11.40
N ALA A 714 14.47 13.64 10.66
CA ALA A 714 13.39 12.87 10.04
C ALA A 714 13.58 12.83 8.52
N LEU A 715 13.66 11.63 7.95
CA LEU A 715 13.82 11.39 6.51
C LEU A 715 12.45 11.02 5.93
N SER A 716 11.97 11.79 4.94
CA SER A 716 10.69 11.52 4.26
C SER A 716 10.67 12.05 2.82
N GLY A 717 9.67 11.65 2.04
CA GLY A 717 9.52 11.95 0.62
C GLY A 717 9.86 10.75 -0.26
N GLY A 718 9.39 10.76 -1.51
CA GLY A 718 9.48 9.62 -2.43
C GLY A 718 10.92 9.17 -2.74
N VAL A 719 11.92 10.05 -2.64
CA VAL A 719 13.32 9.70 -2.93
C VAL A 719 13.89 8.72 -1.90
N PHE A 720 13.41 8.74 -0.65
CA PHE A 720 13.85 7.79 0.37
C PHE A 720 13.31 6.36 0.17
N GLN A 721 12.55 6.11 -0.90
CA GLN A 721 12.28 4.73 -1.35
C GLN A 721 13.52 4.07 -1.99
N ASN A 722 14.52 4.85 -2.39
CA ASN A 722 15.82 4.39 -2.87
C ASN A 722 16.63 3.80 -1.70
N ASN A 723 16.98 2.51 -1.82
CA ASN A 723 17.63 1.75 -0.77
C ASN A 723 19.02 2.30 -0.44
N PHE A 724 19.77 2.67 -1.48
CA PHE A 724 21.11 3.19 -1.31
C PHE A 724 21.08 4.51 -0.52
N ILE A 725 20.20 5.44 -0.91
CA ILE A 725 20.09 6.74 -0.24
C ILE A 725 19.63 6.56 1.20
N LEU A 726 18.56 5.81 1.45
CA LEU A 726 18.02 5.63 2.79
C LEU A 726 19.02 4.95 3.73
N ASN A 727 19.58 3.80 3.34
CA ASN A 727 20.46 3.02 4.21
C ASN A 727 21.76 3.75 4.51
N ASN A 728 22.42 4.32 3.49
CA ASN A 728 23.68 5.02 3.70
C ASN A 728 23.46 6.32 4.48
N THR A 729 22.39 7.09 4.20
CA THR A 729 22.07 8.30 4.99
C THR A 729 21.78 7.97 6.45
N TYR A 730 20.97 6.94 6.71
CA TYR A 730 20.67 6.51 8.07
C TYR A 730 21.95 6.10 8.82
N ASN A 731 22.79 5.27 8.20
CA ASN A 731 24.04 4.79 8.81
C ASN A 731 25.01 5.95 9.09
N GLU A 732 25.23 6.85 8.14
CA GLU A 732 26.17 7.96 8.31
C GLU A 732 25.68 8.96 9.36
N LEU A 733 24.38 9.30 9.37
CA LEU A 733 23.82 10.15 10.43
C LEU A 733 23.93 9.49 11.82
N LYS A 734 23.70 8.18 11.91
CA LYS A 734 23.89 7.43 13.17
C LYS A 734 25.35 7.43 13.64
N LYS A 735 26.32 7.25 12.74
CA LYS A 735 27.76 7.38 13.06
C LYS A 735 28.12 8.76 13.60
N LYS A 736 27.38 9.79 13.19
CA LYS A 736 27.49 11.18 13.69
C LYS A 736 26.63 11.46 14.93
N ASN A 737 26.10 10.43 15.57
CA ASN A 737 25.28 10.46 16.80
C ASN A 737 23.91 11.16 16.65
N PHE A 738 23.35 11.26 15.45
CA PHE A 738 21.97 11.71 15.28
C PHE A 738 20.96 10.62 15.68
N LYS A 739 19.81 11.05 16.20
CA LYS A 739 18.61 10.21 16.25
C LYS A 739 17.89 10.34 14.90
N VAL A 740 17.90 9.28 14.11
CA VAL A 740 17.27 9.26 12.78
C VAL A 740 15.89 8.62 12.87
N LEU A 741 14.88 9.29 12.31
CA LEU A 741 13.51 8.82 12.14
C LEU A 741 13.28 8.51 10.66
N THR A 742 12.68 7.36 10.38
CA THR A 742 12.23 6.93 9.06
C THR A 742 10.89 6.21 9.18
N HIS A 743 10.15 6.16 8.09
CA HIS A 743 8.86 5.48 7.98
C HIS A 743 8.94 3.96 8.21
N LYS A 744 7.83 3.39 8.69
CA LYS A 744 7.57 1.99 8.99
C LYS A 744 6.19 1.54 8.50
N ASP A 745 5.13 2.01 9.16
CA ASP A 745 3.74 1.63 8.90
C ASP A 745 3.03 2.63 7.96
N ILE A 746 3.64 3.79 7.73
CA ILE A 746 3.16 4.84 6.83
C ILE A 746 4.08 4.89 5.60
N PRO A 747 3.56 5.09 4.38
CA PRO A 747 4.43 5.29 3.22
C PRO A 747 5.22 6.59 3.29
N THR A 748 6.51 6.54 2.94
CA THR A 748 7.37 7.74 2.78
C THR A 748 7.02 8.59 1.56
N ASN A 749 6.26 8.04 0.61
CA ASN A 749 5.77 8.75 -0.57
C ASN A 749 4.40 9.39 -0.27
N ASP A 750 3.78 10.01 -1.26
CA ASP A 750 2.50 10.74 -1.16
C ASP A 750 1.36 9.92 -0.54
N GLY A 751 1.46 8.59 -0.56
CA GLY A 751 0.58 7.71 0.18
C GLY A 751 0.52 8.00 1.69
N GLY A 752 1.51 8.67 2.29
CA GLY A 752 1.53 9.06 3.71
C GLY A 752 1.07 10.50 4.00
N ILE A 753 0.94 11.36 2.99
CA ILE A 753 0.71 12.81 3.14
C ILE A 753 -0.55 13.12 3.96
N SER A 754 -1.65 12.40 3.74
CA SER A 754 -2.93 12.68 4.42
C SER A 754 -2.84 12.55 5.94
N ILE A 755 -1.96 11.68 6.47
CA ILE A 755 -1.74 11.57 7.92
C ILE A 755 -1.03 12.82 8.44
N GLY A 756 0.01 13.28 7.73
CA GLY A 756 0.74 14.50 8.06
C GLY A 756 -0.17 15.72 8.06
N GLN A 757 -0.97 15.90 6.99
CA GLN A 757 -1.98 16.95 6.87
C GLN A 757 -2.93 16.98 8.07
N LEU A 758 -3.52 15.84 8.42
CA LEU A 758 -4.48 15.72 9.52
C LEU A 758 -3.85 16.14 10.85
N VAL A 759 -2.64 15.66 11.14
CA VAL A 759 -1.93 15.96 12.39
C VAL A 759 -1.50 17.42 12.47
N ILE A 760 -1.05 18.02 11.36
CA ILE A 760 -0.73 19.44 11.28
C ILE A 760 -1.96 20.29 11.59
N ALA A 761 -3.09 19.96 10.96
CA ALA A 761 -4.34 20.67 11.19
C ALA A 761 -4.80 20.54 12.64
N LYS A 762 -4.74 19.34 13.24
CA LYS A 762 -5.12 19.12 14.64
C LYS A 762 -4.31 19.98 15.62
N ASN A 763 -3.03 20.24 15.35
CA ASN A 763 -2.20 21.07 16.24
C ASN A 763 -2.36 22.59 15.99
N ASN A 764 -3.05 22.97 14.91
CA ASN A 764 -3.35 24.36 14.57
C ASN A 764 -4.80 24.76 14.89
N PHE A 765 -5.72 23.80 14.86
CA PHE A 765 -7.16 23.99 15.01
C PHE A 765 -7.65 23.66 16.41
#